data_AF-A0A2V8PTQ9-F1
#
_entry.id   AF-A0A2V8PTQ9-F1
#
_cell.length_a   1.000
_cell.length_b   1.000
_cell.length_c   1.000
_cell.angle_alpha   90.00
_cell.angle_beta   90.00
_cell.angle_gamma   90.00
#
_symmetry.space_group_name_H-M   'P 1'
#
loop_
_entity.id
_entity.type
_entity.pdbx_description
1 polymer ?
#
loop_
_entity_poly.entity_id
_entity_poly.type
_entity_poly.pdbx_seq_one_letter_code
_entity_poly.pdbx_strand_id
1 'polypeptide(L)'
;MSLEQPSTPNELSEVIAESFGANATYVEALLARFRSDPSLVDESWRAYFEELLGETAVSEAQPKGRSITAPQADGSAAAARGDGRQAATAAHAAAKPAPASETKPPAVPAEPIRGAALKIVENMEASLAVPTATSQRRIPVKLLDENRRIINQHLSQKPDRERGRKASYTHLIAWAILRALDKFPQLNHGFGAIDGQPARVKRESVNLGIAIDLEKKDGTRTLLVPNIKNANKLSFSSFLVAYDDAVTRARTGKLQVADFQGTTISLTNPGTIGTVASTPRLMAGQSVIIATGAIEYPAEYQAMAPQILPQIGISKAINISSTYDHRIIQGAESGAFLARIHELLLGKHKFYEEIFSDLGIPHAPLRWNVDRNPFFMGADQMHEQSIRQARVMELINAYRVRGHLIADIDPLHAMPLLYHAELDIETYNLTIWDLDRLFVTGGLAGTETATLREILDILQRAYCGKVGIEYRHIQSKDEKLWLREQVRREFVQPEPIDGEIKKRILWKLISAEQFERFLNTKYLGQKRFSLEGCETIVPLVDRLIERAGELGIEDITLGMAHRGRLNVLANVIGHFCERIFTAFEGSVHPSFPADEGDVKYHQGAVGERETASGKKVRLTLSPNTSHLEAVDPVVEGMTRATQDTMMERVELSREEALSRALPVLLHGDAAFAGQGIVMETLQLAQLRGYRTGGTIHIIINNQIGFTTSPEAGRSSIYSTDVARMTQSPIFHINGDDPEAAYRALRIALDYRQQYHKDIVLDVVGFRRLGHNETDEPSYTQPLMYQRVKEHPGVRAKYAKQLIREGAIDEAGVNQLIEERIRRYEDALARAKEIGATQKSAETVARAVADLDGSEIVETAIDADI
;
A
#
# COMPACT_ATOMS: atom_id res chain seq x y z
N MET A 1 2.81 -68.51 8.92
CA MET A 1 1.71 -68.32 7.97
C MET A 1 2.36 -68.36 6.60
N SER A 2 2.07 -69.39 5.82
CA SER A 2 2.69 -69.66 4.53
C SER A 2 2.42 -68.50 3.56
N LEU A 3 3.47 -68.00 2.90
CA LEU A 3 3.34 -67.00 1.83
C LEU A 3 2.68 -67.70 0.63
N GLU A 4 1.45 -67.34 0.31
CA GLU A 4 0.78 -67.74 -0.93
C GLU A 4 1.49 -67.09 -2.12
N GLN A 5 1.87 -67.89 -3.11
CA GLN A 5 2.44 -67.39 -4.36
C GLN A 5 1.33 -66.78 -5.24
N PRO A 6 1.55 -65.58 -5.81
CA PRO A 6 0.54 -64.92 -6.64
C PRO A 6 0.33 -65.69 -7.95
N SER A 7 -0.92 -66.03 -8.25
CA SER A 7 -1.28 -66.93 -9.35
C SER A 7 -1.92 -66.19 -10.53
N THR A 8 -1.99 -64.86 -10.49
CA THR A 8 -2.59 -64.05 -11.56
C THR A 8 -1.73 -62.85 -12.01
N PRO A 9 -1.82 -62.39 -13.28
CA PRO A 9 -1.03 -61.25 -13.79
C PRO A 9 -1.31 -59.90 -13.08
N ASN A 10 -2.50 -59.73 -12.49
CA ASN A 10 -2.87 -58.52 -11.78
C ASN A 10 -2.19 -58.43 -10.41
N GLU A 11 -2.01 -59.54 -9.69
CA GLU A 11 -1.33 -59.56 -8.39
C GLU A 11 0.16 -59.21 -8.50
N LEU A 12 0.83 -59.67 -9.57
CA LEU A 12 2.23 -59.32 -9.84
C LEU A 12 2.44 -57.82 -10.11
N SER A 13 1.46 -57.17 -10.76
CA SER A 13 1.53 -55.74 -11.03
C SER A 13 1.34 -54.93 -9.75
N GLU A 14 0.47 -55.38 -8.84
CA GLU A 14 0.32 -54.77 -7.50
C GLU A 14 1.57 -54.95 -6.63
N VAL A 15 2.19 -56.13 -6.62
CA VAL A 15 3.45 -56.36 -5.89
C VAL A 15 4.58 -55.49 -6.43
N ILE A 16 4.67 -55.29 -7.75
CA ILE A 16 5.66 -54.40 -8.37
C ILE A 16 5.34 -52.93 -8.07
N ALA A 17 4.07 -52.54 -8.07
CA ALA A 17 3.63 -51.20 -7.69
C ALA A 17 3.96 -50.86 -6.23
N GLU A 18 3.74 -51.80 -5.30
CA GLU A 18 4.06 -51.62 -3.88
C GLU A 18 5.58 -51.61 -3.62
N SER A 19 6.34 -52.48 -4.31
CA SER A 19 7.78 -52.62 -4.07
C SER A 19 8.63 -51.53 -4.72
N PHE A 20 8.18 -50.96 -5.85
CA PHE A 20 8.98 -50.01 -6.65
C PHE A 20 8.31 -48.65 -6.88
N GLY A 21 7.07 -48.45 -6.43
CA GLY A 21 6.38 -47.15 -6.44
C GLY A 21 6.39 -46.47 -7.80
N ALA A 22 6.99 -45.28 -7.88
CA ALA A 22 7.05 -44.49 -9.12
C ALA A 22 7.81 -45.18 -10.27
N ASN A 23 8.63 -46.20 -9.98
CA ASN A 23 9.39 -46.96 -10.99
C ASN A 23 8.68 -48.25 -11.43
N ALA A 24 7.47 -48.54 -10.93
CA ALA A 24 6.75 -49.78 -11.20
C ALA A 24 6.57 -50.05 -12.70
N THR A 25 6.21 -49.03 -13.48
CA THR A 25 6.03 -49.14 -14.94
C THR A 25 7.32 -49.51 -15.70
N TYR A 26 8.48 -49.09 -15.19
CA TYR A 26 9.78 -49.49 -15.75
C TYR A 26 10.08 -50.96 -15.42
N VAL A 27 9.80 -51.38 -14.19
CA VAL A 27 10.01 -52.77 -13.75
C VAL A 27 9.03 -53.73 -14.43
N GLU A 28 7.78 -53.32 -14.68
CA GLU A 28 6.80 -54.06 -15.50
C GLU A 28 7.29 -54.24 -16.95
N ALA A 29 7.91 -53.21 -17.53
CA ALA A 29 8.50 -53.32 -18.87
C ALA A 29 9.70 -54.29 -18.90
N LEU A 30 10.51 -54.33 -17.83
CA LEU A 30 11.59 -55.31 -17.68
C LEU A 30 11.04 -56.73 -17.47
N LEU A 31 9.95 -56.90 -16.70
CA LEU A 31 9.28 -58.19 -16.54
C LEU A 31 8.71 -58.71 -17.87
N ALA A 32 8.12 -57.82 -18.69
CA ALA A 32 7.63 -58.17 -20.02
C ALA A 32 8.78 -58.62 -20.95
N ARG A 33 9.95 -57.97 -20.88
CA ARG A 33 11.16 -58.39 -21.61
C ARG A 33 11.66 -59.75 -21.11
N PHE A 34 11.77 -59.94 -19.80
CA PHE A 34 12.19 -61.20 -19.19
C PHE A 34 11.28 -62.38 -19.60
N ARG A 35 9.95 -62.18 -19.62
CA ARG A 35 8.98 -63.19 -20.08
C ARG A 35 9.10 -63.51 -21.57
N SER A 36 9.55 -62.56 -22.39
CA SER A 36 9.77 -62.79 -23.82
C SER A 36 11.10 -63.50 -24.11
N ASP A 37 12.16 -63.11 -23.40
CA ASP A 37 13.50 -63.73 -23.45
C ASP A 37 14.31 -63.26 -22.21
N PRO A 38 14.66 -64.18 -21.28
CA PRO A 38 15.42 -63.85 -20.07
C PRO A 38 16.79 -63.20 -20.32
N SER A 39 17.37 -63.38 -21.52
CA SER A 39 18.65 -62.77 -21.89
C SER A 39 18.57 -61.28 -22.19
N LEU A 40 17.35 -60.74 -22.39
CA LEU A 40 17.09 -59.32 -22.66
C LEU A 40 17.09 -58.43 -21.41
N VAL A 41 17.26 -59.02 -20.23
CA VAL A 41 17.45 -58.31 -18.96
C VAL A 41 18.78 -58.69 -18.34
N ASP A 42 19.39 -57.76 -17.62
CA ASP A 42 20.65 -58.01 -16.92
C ASP A 42 20.47 -59.01 -15.76
N GLU A 43 21.59 -59.56 -15.31
CA GLU A 43 21.66 -60.66 -14.35
C GLU A 43 20.95 -60.35 -13.02
N SER A 44 20.96 -59.09 -12.58
CA SER A 44 20.32 -58.68 -11.32
C SER A 44 18.79 -58.71 -11.42
N TRP A 45 18.23 -58.27 -12.55
CA TRP A 45 16.79 -58.34 -12.80
C TRP A 45 16.33 -59.76 -13.13
N ARG A 46 17.19 -60.56 -13.77
CA ARG A 46 16.90 -61.96 -14.05
C ARG A 46 16.70 -62.75 -12.75
N ALA A 47 17.65 -62.65 -11.82
CA ALA A 47 17.55 -63.28 -10.51
C ALA A 47 16.31 -62.81 -9.73
N TYR A 48 16.01 -61.50 -9.78
CA TYR A 48 14.82 -60.94 -9.14
C TYR A 48 13.52 -61.52 -9.72
N PHE A 49 13.39 -61.62 -11.04
CA PHE A 49 12.17 -62.17 -11.67
C PHE A 49 12.05 -63.69 -11.54
N GLU A 50 13.17 -64.42 -11.52
CA GLU A 50 13.19 -65.86 -11.22
C GLU A 50 12.72 -66.13 -9.79
N GLU A 51 13.15 -65.32 -8.82
CA GLU A 51 12.67 -65.38 -7.43
C GLU A 51 11.19 -64.99 -7.31
N LEU A 52 10.77 -63.94 -8.03
CA LEU A 52 9.40 -63.42 -8.00
C LEU A 52 8.37 -64.38 -8.64
N LEU A 53 8.77 -65.16 -9.65
CA LEU A 53 7.87 -66.04 -10.40
C LEU A 53 7.83 -67.49 -9.90
N GLY A 54 8.85 -67.94 -9.15
CA GLY A 54 8.95 -69.31 -8.64
C GLY A 54 9.14 -70.36 -9.75
N GLU A 55 9.90 -71.43 -9.46
CA GLU A 55 10.07 -72.55 -10.39
C GLU A 55 8.76 -73.33 -10.57
N THR A 56 7.92 -72.96 -11.55
CA THR A 56 7.20 -73.84 -12.51
C THR A 56 6.03 -73.12 -13.18
N ALA A 57 6.19 -72.70 -14.44
CA ALA A 57 5.11 -72.64 -15.44
C ALA A 57 5.70 -72.39 -16.84
N VAL A 58 6.47 -73.35 -17.35
CA VAL A 58 6.69 -73.50 -18.79
C VAL A 58 5.85 -74.72 -19.21
N SER A 59 5.06 -74.54 -20.28
CA SER A 59 4.27 -75.54 -21.02
C SER A 59 2.78 -75.66 -20.65
N GLU A 60 1.92 -75.04 -21.48
CA GLU A 60 0.85 -75.79 -22.15
C GLU A 60 0.51 -75.22 -23.54
N ALA A 61 0.38 -76.16 -24.48
CA ALA A 61 0.05 -76.14 -25.91
C ALA A 61 -1.31 -75.48 -26.25
N GLN A 62 -1.74 -75.11 -27.47
CA GLN A 62 -1.29 -75.27 -28.87
C GLN A 62 -2.18 -74.36 -29.77
N PRO A 63 -1.80 -74.11 -31.04
CA PRO A 63 -2.51 -73.24 -31.98
C PRO A 63 -3.41 -74.01 -32.97
N LYS A 64 -4.46 -73.34 -33.49
CA LYS A 64 -5.13 -73.73 -34.76
C LYS A 64 -5.00 -72.59 -35.76
N GLY A 65 -4.20 -72.82 -36.79
CA GLY A 65 -4.08 -71.92 -37.94
C GLY A 65 -5.10 -72.20 -39.05
N ARG A 66 -5.22 -71.22 -39.94
CA ARG A 66 -5.29 -71.36 -41.41
C ARG A 66 -4.83 -69.99 -41.97
N SER A 67 -3.58 -69.78 -42.42
CA SER A 67 -2.81 -70.42 -43.51
C SER A 67 -3.41 -70.02 -44.87
N ILE A 68 -2.72 -69.70 -45.98
CA ILE A 68 -1.34 -69.80 -46.52
C ILE A 68 -1.35 -68.74 -47.67
N THR A 69 -0.30 -68.17 -48.26
CA THR A 69 0.92 -68.77 -48.82
C THR A 69 1.79 -67.62 -49.37
N ALA A 70 3.04 -67.57 -48.91
CA ALA A 70 4.19 -67.21 -49.75
C ALA A 70 4.52 -68.43 -50.66
N PRO A 71 5.52 -68.34 -51.57
CA PRO A 71 6.89 -68.73 -51.16
C PRO A 71 7.98 -67.80 -51.76
N GLN A 72 9.07 -67.48 -51.05
CA GLN A 72 10.33 -68.26 -50.87
C GLN A 72 11.07 -68.56 -52.20
N ALA A 73 12.40 -68.61 -52.32
CA ALA A 73 13.39 -69.08 -51.35
C ALA A 73 14.84 -68.72 -51.75
N ASP A 74 15.71 -68.69 -50.73
CA ASP A 74 17.03 -69.34 -50.55
C ASP A 74 18.25 -69.14 -51.46
N GLY A 75 19.42 -68.99 -50.80
CA GLY A 75 20.46 -70.04 -50.87
C GLY A 75 21.87 -69.68 -51.40
N SER A 76 22.79 -69.44 -50.44
CA SER A 76 24.25 -69.71 -50.41
C SER A 76 25.21 -69.49 -51.61
N ALA A 77 26.22 -68.66 -51.34
CA ALA A 77 27.67 -68.79 -51.57
C ALA A 77 28.30 -69.62 -52.74
N ALA A 78 29.16 -68.89 -53.47
CA ALA A 78 30.53 -69.22 -53.92
C ALA A 78 30.82 -69.80 -55.33
N ALA A 79 31.63 -69.00 -56.05
CA ALA A 79 32.74 -69.33 -56.94
C ALA A 79 32.51 -69.73 -58.42
N ALA A 80 32.99 -68.80 -59.27
CA ALA A 80 33.94 -68.99 -60.38
C ALA A 80 33.48 -69.46 -61.78
N ARG A 81 33.69 -68.50 -62.72
CA ARG A 81 34.21 -68.60 -64.10
C ARG A 81 33.33 -69.20 -65.22
N GLY A 82 33.23 -68.44 -66.30
CA GLY A 82 33.41 -68.96 -67.66
C GLY A 82 32.32 -68.59 -68.69
N ASP A 83 32.60 -67.55 -69.47
CA ASP A 83 32.27 -67.32 -70.89
C ASP A 83 30.95 -67.76 -71.54
N GLY A 84 30.37 -66.83 -72.31
CA GLY A 84 29.89 -67.18 -73.66
C GLY A 84 28.60 -66.50 -74.17
N ARG A 85 28.78 -65.45 -74.99
CA ARG A 85 27.98 -65.05 -76.19
C ARG A 85 26.50 -64.66 -76.00
N GLN A 86 26.18 -63.37 -76.10
CA GLN A 86 25.74 -62.66 -77.32
C GLN A 86 24.43 -63.17 -77.96
N ALA A 87 23.38 -62.35 -77.87
CA ALA A 87 22.48 -62.06 -78.99
C ALA A 87 21.97 -60.62 -78.84
N ALA A 88 22.33 -59.78 -79.81
CA ALA A 88 21.88 -58.41 -79.96
C ALA A 88 20.75 -58.34 -80.98
N THR A 89 19.77 -57.46 -80.78
CA THR A 89 18.96 -56.90 -81.87
C THR A 89 18.64 -55.42 -81.60
N ALA A 90 19.45 -54.59 -82.28
CA ALA A 90 19.18 -53.32 -82.96
C ALA A 90 18.11 -52.32 -82.44
N ALA A 91 18.66 -51.21 -81.93
CA ALA A 91 18.35 -49.80 -82.15
C ALA A 91 17.26 -49.37 -83.17
N HIS A 92 16.39 -48.47 -82.70
CA HIS A 92 15.87 -47.35 -83.49
C HIS A 92 16.28 -46.03 -82.82
N ALA A 93 16.89 -45.15 -83.62
CA ALA A 93 17.35 -43.84 -83.22
C ALA A 93 16.19 -42.84 -83.16
N ALA A 94 16.11 -42.06 -82.08
CA ALA A 94 15.27 -40.88 -81.98
C ALA A 94 16.11 -39.67 -81.51
N ALA A 95 15.86 -38.53 -82.15
CA ALA A 95 16.65 -37.30 -82.11
C ALA A 95 16.67 -36.61 -80.73
N LYS A 96 17.76 -35.89 -80.45
CA LYS A 96 17.91 -34.97 -79.30
C LYS A 96 16.89 -33.82 -79.36
N PRO A 97 16.16 -33.51 -78.29
CA PRO A 97 15.46 -32.23 -78.14
C PRO A 97 16.44 -31.12 -77.71
N ALA A 98 16.27 -29.93 -78.32
CA ALA A 98 16.88 -28.69 -77.88
C ALA A 98 16.31 -28.24 -76.51
N PRO A 99 17.06 -27.45 -75.70
CA PRO A 99 16.59 -27.05 -74.38
C PRO A 99 15.42 -26.07 -74.50
N ALA A 100 14.28 -26.46 -73.90
CA ALA A 100 13.17 -25.55 -73.67
C ALA A 100 13.58 -24.51 -72.61
N SER A 101 13.37 -23.24 -72.91
CA SER A 101 13.50 -22.16 -71.94
C SER A 101 12.49 -22.36 -70.82
N GLU A 102 12.96 -22.59 -69.60
CA GLU A 102 12.11 -22.52 -68.42
C GLU A 102 11.57 -21.10 -68.26
N THR A 103 10.28 -20.94 -68.53
CA THR A 103 9.51 -19.76 -68.14
C THR A 103 9.52 -19.67 -66.62
N LYS A 104 10.23 -18.66 -66.09
CA LYS A 104 10.14 -18.27 -64.67
C LYS A 104 8.67 -18.11 -64.26
N PRO A 105 8.23 -18.66 -63.11
CA PRO A 105 6.92 -18.34 -62.57
C PRO A 105 6.80 -16.81 -62.38
N PRO A 106 5.59 -16.25 -62.47
CA PRO A 106 5.38 -14.81 -62.31
C PRO A 106 6.04 -14.36 -61.01
N ALA A 107 6.86 -13.31 -61.10
CA ALA A 107 7.58 -12.76 -59.95
C ALA A 107 6.57 -12.40 -58.86
N VAL A 108 6.56 -13.17 -57.77
CA VAL A 108 5.84 -12.79 -56.56
C VAL A 108 6.42 -11.44 -56.13
N PRO A 109 5.59 -10.38 -55.96
CA PRO A 109 6.09 -9.11 -55.47
C PRO A 109 6.81 -9.34 -54.14
N ALA A 110 8.12 -9.08 -54.12
CA ALA A 110 8.99 -9.28 -52.97
C ALA A 110 9.56 -7.92 -52.54
N GLU A 111 9.22 -7.49 -51.34
CA GLU A 111 9.75 -6.25 -50.75
C GLU A 111 11.03 -6.55 -49.95
N PRO A 112 12.16 -5.86 -50.21
CA PRO A 112 13.38 -6.08 -49.45
C PRO A 112 13.20 -5.68 -47.98
N ILE A 113 13.50 -6.61 -47.06
CA ILE A 113 13.52 -6.33 -45.62
C ILE A 113 14.71 -5.41 -45.30
N ARG A 114 14.46 -4.23 -44.74
CA ARG A 114 15.48 -3.21 -44.43
C ARG A 114 15.38 -2.73 -42.98
N GLY A 115 16.44 -2.09 -42.50
CA GLY A 115 16.48 -1.43 -41.19
C GLY A 115 16.28 -2.40 -40.01
N ALA A 116 15.43 -2.02 -39.06
CA ALA A 116 15.18 -2.82 -37.85
C ALA A 116 14.66 -4.25 -38.15
N ALA A 117 13.86 -4.41 -39.22
CA ALA A 117 13.35 -5.72 -39.61
C ALA A 117 14.46 -6.65 -40.12
N LEU A 118 15.50 -6.11 -40.79
CA LEU A 118 16.67 -6.89 -41.20
C LEU A 118 17.46 -7.35 -39.97
N LYS A 119 17.58 -6.49 -38.94
CA LYS A 119 18.22 -6.88 -37.68
C LYS A 119 17.48 -8.01 -36.97
N ILE A 120 16.15 -8.05 -37.06
CA ILE A 120 15.36 -9.19 -36.56
C ILE A 120 15.73 -10.46 -37.32
N VAL A 121 15.84 -10.42 -38.66
CA VAL A 121 16.27 -11.58 -39.46
C VAL A 121 17.63 -12.09 -39.00
N GLU A 122 18.65 -11.23 -38.93
CA GLU A 122 19.99 -11.59 -38.46
C GLU A 122 19.98 -12.23 -37.06
N ASN A 123 19.18 -11.66 -36.16
CA ASN A 123 19.01 -12.17 -34.80
C ASN A 123 18.32 -13.55 -34.78
N MET A 124 17.29 -13.75 -35.61
CA MET A 124 16.59 -15.03 -35.72
C MET A 124 17.47 -16.11 -36.33
N GLU A 125 18.25 -15.79 -37.37
CA GLU A 125 19.24 -16.71 -37.94
C GLU A 125 20.30 -17.09 -36.91
N ALA A 126 20.85 -16.13 -36.17
CA ALA A 126 21.80 -16.41 -35.09
C ALA A 126 21.21 -17.29 -33.98
N SER A 127 19.91 -17.15 -33.69
CA SER A 127 19.23 -17.98 -32.68
C SER A 127 19.15 -19.46 -33.06
N LEU A 128 19.26 -19.82 -34.35
CA LEU A 128 19.21 -21.21 -34.82
C LEU A 128 20.38 -22.05 -34.29
N ALA A 129 21.51 -21.40 -33.99
CA ALA A 129 22.71 -22.04 -33.46
C ALA A 129 22.66 -22.31 -31.94
N VAL A 130 21.60 -21.91 -31.24
CA VAL A 130 21.41 -22.15 -29.81
C VAL A 130 20.55 -23.40 -29.62
N PRO A 131 21.11 -24.53 -29.14
CA PRO A 131 20.33 -25.72 -28.85
C PRO A 131 19.48 -25.47 -27.60
N THR A 132 18.19 -25.22 -27.80
CA THR A 132 17.26 -24.91 -26.70
C THR A 132 16.48 -26.14 -26.25
N ALA A 133 16.25 -26.23 -24.95
CA ALA A 133 15.20 -27.07 -24.37
C ALA A 133 14.22 -26.20 -23.56
N THR A 134 13.02 -26.71 -23.33
CA THR A 134 11.96 -25.95 -22.64
C THR A 134 11.36 -26.76 -21.52
N SER A 135 11.28 -26.15 -20.34
CA SER A 135 10.53 -26.66 -19.20
C SER A 135 9.31 -25.76 -18.97
N GLN A 136 8.22 -26.31 -18.47
CA GLN A 136 7.00 -25.54 -18.19
C GLN A 136 6.47 -25.91 -16.81
N ARG A 137 5.86 -24.94 -16.13
CA ARG A 137 5.17 -25.15 -14.86
C ARG A 137 3.91 -24.28 -14.81
N ARG A 138 2.81 -24.89 -14.39
CA ARG A 138 1.56 -24.21 -14.08
C ARG A 138 1.60 -23.73 -12.63
N ILE A 139 1.30 -22.46 -12.40
CA ILE A 139 1.41 -21.80 -11.09
C ILE A 139 0.07 -21.14 -10.74
N PRO A 140 -0.49 -21.35 -9.52
CA PRO A 140 -1.70 -20.67 -9.08
C PRO A 140 -1.43 -19.17 -8.86
N VAL A 141 -2.41 -18.33 -9.22
CA VAL A 141 -2.27 -16.87 -9.18
C VAL A 141 -3.01 -16.23 -8.00
N LYS A 142 -3.82 -16.99 -7.24
CA LYS A 142 -4.68 -16.44 -6.17
C LYS A 142 -3.91 -15.50 -5.25
N LEU A 143 -2.87 -15.97 -4.55
CA LEU A 143 -2.11 -15.13 -3.63
C LEU A 143 -1.42 -13.94 -4.31
N LEU A 144 -0.86 -14.17 -5.50
CA LEU A 144 -0.24 -13.13 -6.31
C LEU A 144 -1.24 -12.02 -6.64
N ASP A 145 -2.48 -12.37 -6.97
CA ASP A 145 -3.52 -11.39 -7.27
C ASP A 145 -3.94 -10.60 -6.03
N GLU A 146 -4.12 -11.28 -4.89
CA GLU A 146 -4.52 -10.63 -3.65
C GLU A 146 -3.47 -9.65 -3.13
N ASN A 147 -2.21 -10.07 -3.01
CA ASN A 147 -1.14 -9.20 -2.54
C ASN A 147 -0.86 -8.07 -3.54
N ARG A 148 -0.98 -8.33 -4.86
CA ARG A 148 -0.89 -7.27 -5.88
C ARG A 148 -1.99 -6.22 -5.73
N ARG A 149 -3.22 -6.61 -5.36
CA ARG A 149 -4.31 -5.66 -5.11
C ARG A 149 -3.97 -4.74 -3.94
N ILE A 150 -3.50 -5.29 -2.83
CA ILE A 150 -3.06 -4.52 -1.65
C ILE A 150 -1.92 -3.56 -2.01
N ILE A 151 -0.90 -4.05 -2.72
CA ILE A 151 0.22 -3.23 -3.23
C ILE A 151 -0.29 -2.05 -4.06
N ASN A 152 -1.17 -2.31 -5.03
CA ASN A 152 -1.67 -1.27 -5.92
C ASN A 152 -2.61 -0.28 -5.21
N GLN A 153 -3.37 -0.73 -4.22
CA GLN A 153 -4.16 0.14 -3.37
C GLN A 153 -3.25 1.10 -2.61
N HIS A 154 -2.19 0.61 -1.98
CA HIS A 154 -1.21 1.47 -1.29
C HIS A 154 -0.49 2.42 -2.25
N LEU A 155 0.03 1.93 -3.40
CA LEU A 155 0.70 2.77 -4.40
C LEU A 155 -0.22 3.86 -4.96
N SER A 156 -1.53 3.60 -5.06
CA SER A 156 -2.51 4.59 -5.53
C SER A 156 -2.73 5.74 -4.54
N GLN A 157 -2.41 5.54 -3.26
CA GLN A 157 -2.58 6.51 -2.18
C GLN A 157 -1.35 7.40 -2.00
N LYS A 158 -0.16 7.00 -2.48
CA LYS A 158 1.06 7.82 -2.33
C LYS A 158 0.96 9.15 -3.10
N PRO A 159 1.44 10.27 -2.53
CA PRO A 159 1.26 11.61 -3.11
C PRO A 159 2.31 12.04 -4.16
N ASP A 160 3.44 11.34 -4.31
CA ASP A 160 4.55 11.75 -5.20
C ASP A 160 4.50 11.13 -6.62
N ARG A 161 5.60 11.23 -7.39
CA ARG A 161 5.80 10.69 -8.76
C ARG A 161 5.42 9.20 -8.92
N GLU A 162 5.13 8.51 -7.83
CA GLU A 162 4.68 7.13 -7.75
C GLU A 162 3.14 6.99 -7.86
N ARG A 163 2.35 8.05 -7.72
CA ARG A 163 0.90 7.97 -7.91
C ARG A 163 0.58 7.72 -9.38
N GLY A 164 0.00 6.54 -9.65
CA GLY A 164 -0.22 6.03 -11.01
C GLY A 164 0.72 4.89 -11.38
N ARG A 165 1.82 4.70 -10.65
CA ARG A 165 2.64 3.49 -10.72
C ARG A 165 1.82 2.32 -10.20
N LYS A 166 1.77 1.25 -10.99
CA LYS A 166 1.07 0.01 -10.64
C LYS A 166 2.04 -1.15 -10.74
N ALA A 167 2.09 -1.96 -9.70
CA ALA A 167 2.68 -3.28 -9.77
C ALA A 167 1.79 -4.18 -10.64
N SER A 168 2.22 -4.41 -11.88
CA SER A 168 1.66 -5.45 -12.76
C SER A 168 2.10 -6.86 -12.31
N TYR A 169 1.40 -7.91 -12.77
CA TYR A 169 1.86 -9.28 -12.55
C TYR A 169 3.29 -9.50 -13.09
N THR A 170 3.63 -8.88 -14.22
CA THR A 170 4.95 -8.97 -14.83
C THR A 170 6.04 -8.40 -13.91
N HIS A 171 5.78 -7.32 -13.16
CA HIS A 171 6.74 -6.80 -12.18
C HIS A 171 7.04 -7.82 -11.07
N LEU A 172 5.99 -8.44 -10.52
CA LEU A 172 6.13 -9.40 -9.43
C LEU A 172 6.76 -10.71 -9.91
N ILE A 173 6.43 -11.17 -11.12
CA ILE A 173 7.06 -12.35 -11.72
C ILE A 173 8.52 -12.06 -12.07
N ALA A 174 8.83 -10.89 -12.64
CA ALA A 174 10.20 -10.46 -12.91
C ALA A 174 11.03 -10.41 -11.61
N TRP A 175 10.45 -9.88 -10.54
CA TRP A 175 11.09 -9.87 -9.24
C TRP A 175 11.30 -11.28 -8.67
N ALA A 176 10.32 -12.18 -8.82
CA ALA A 176 10.46 -13.59 -8.45
C ALA A 176 11.56 -14.29 -9.26
N ILE A 177 11.74 -13.97 -10.54
CA ILE A 177 12.86 -14.46 -11.36
C ILE A 177 14.19 -14.00 -10.77
N LEU A 178 14.32 -12.71 -10.42
CA LEU A 178 15.54 -12.16 -9.81
C LEU A 178 15.87 -12.84 -8.47
N ARG A 179 14.88 -13.00 -7.59
CA ARG A 179 15.05 -13.70 -6.30
C ARG A 179 15.30 -15.21 -6.47
N ALA A 180 14.80 -15.83 -7.54
CA ALA A 180 15.11 -17.22 -7.83
C ALA A 180 16.57 -17.40 -8.28
N LEU A 181 17.16 -16.42 -8.98
CA LEU A 181 18.56 -16.46 -9.41
C LEU A 181 19.55 -16.43 -8.25
N ASP A 182 19.16 -15.93 -7.07
CA ASP A 182 20.00 -16.00 -5.85
C ASP A 182 20.35 -17.46 -5.50
N LYS A 183 19.41 -18.39 -5.73
CA LYS A 183 19.62 -19.84 -5.51
C LYS A 183 20.14 -20.56 -6.76
N PHE A 184 19.84 -20.04 -7.95
CA PHE A 184 20.22 -20.64 -9.22
C PHE A 184 21.03 -19.68 -10.11
N PRO A 185 22.21 -19.21 -9.66
CA PRO A 185 22.99 -18.23 -10.40
C PRO A 185 23.48 -18.76 -11.76
N GLN A 186 23.56 -20.08 -11.93
CA GLN A 186 23.93 -20.70 -13.21
C GLN A 186 22.94 -20.41 -14.33
N LEU A 187 21.68 -20.12 -14.02
CA LEU A 187 20.69 -19.70 -15.02
C LEU A 187 20.90 -18.25 -15.52
N ASN A 188 21.87 -17.51 -14.98
CA ASN A 188 22.32 -16.21 -15.52
C ASN A 188 23.56 -16.32 -16.42
N HIS A 189 24.23 -17.48 -16.44
CA HIS A 189 25.49 -17.68 -17.16
C HIS A 189 25.27 -17.79 -18.68
N GLY A 190 26.25 -17.36 -19.49
CA GLY A 190 26.18 -17.52 -20.94
C GLY A 190 26.96 -18.74 -21.44
N PHE A 191 26.60 -19.23 -22.63
CA PHE A 191 27.51 -20.07 -23.41
C PHE A 191 28.39 -19.18 -24.30
N GLY A 192 29.68 -19.49 -24.37
CA GLY A 192 30.63 -18.81 -25.26
C GLY A 192 31.80 -19.73 -25.61
N ALA A 193 32.75 -19.19 -26.35
CA ALA A 193 34.03 -19.84 -26.60
C ALA A 193 35.16 -18.99 -26.02
N ILE A 194 36.04 -19.60 -25.23
CA ILE A 194 37.28 -18.98 -24.74
C ILE A 194 38.42 -19.79 -25.35
N ASP A 195 39.32 -19.13 -26.08
CA ASP A 195 40.43 -19.76 -26.81
C ASP A 195 39.98 -20.90 -27.74
N GLY A 196 38.82 -20.74 -28.38
CA GLY A 196 38.23 -21.73 -29.29
C GLY A 196 37.58 -22.93 -28.58
N GLN A 197 37.62 -23.01 -27.25
CA GLN A 197 36.99 -24.08 -26.47
C GLN A 197 35.61 -23.65 -25.94
N PRO A 198 34.60 -24.53 -25.98
CA PRO A 198 33.29 -24.28 -25.36
C PRO A 198 33.44 -23.96 -23.87
N ALA A 199 32.90 -22.82 -23.44
CA ALA A 199 33.02 -22.34 -22.08
C ALA A 199 31.70 -21.78 -21.54
N ARG A 200 31.49 -21.98 -20.23
CA ARG A 200 30.40 -21.34 -19.48
C ARG A 200 30.89 -19.97 -18.98
N VAL A 201 30.33 -18.91 -19.54
CA VAL A 201 30.60 -17.52 -19.16
C VAL A 201 29.83 -17.18 -17.88
N LYS A 202 30.52 -17.20 -16.74
CA LYS A 202 29.94 -16.83 -15.44
C LYS A 202 29.71 -15.32 -15.38
N ARG A 203 28.58 -14.91 -14.81
CA ARG A 203 28.14 -13.50 -14.74
C ARG A 203 27.51 -13.22 -13.38
N GLU A 204 28.04 -12.24 -12.67
CA GLU A 204 27.50 -11.80 -11.37
C GLU A 204 26.35 -10.79 -11.52
N SER A 205 26.43 -9.94 -12.53
CA SER A 205 25.37 -8.98 -12.85
C SER A 205 24.25 -9.64 -13.63
N VAL A 206 23.00 -9.38 -13.22
CA VAL A 206 21.80 -9.78 -13.96
C VAL A 206 21.28 -8.58 -14.75
N ASN A 207 21.28 -8.68 -16.08
CA ASN A 207 20.68 -7.67 -16.95
C ASN A 207 19.38 -8.24 -17.52
N LEU A 208 18.28 -7.93 -16.85
CA LEU A 208 16.97 -8.53 -17.14
C LEU A 208 16.32 -7.85 -18.34
N GLY A 209 16.25 -8.54 -19.47
CA GLY A 209 15.53 -8.12 -20.67
C GLY A 209 14.02 -8.22 -20.48
N ILE A 210 13.29 -7.17 -20.82
CA ILE A 210 11.83 -7.11 -20.71
C ILE A 210 11.25 -6.92 -22.10
N ALA A 211 10.47 -7.89 -22.57
CA ALA A 211 9.82 -7.78 -23.86
C ALA A 211 8.62 -6.82 -23.77
N ILE A 212 8.67 -5.76 -24.59
CA ILE A 212 7.66 -4.71 -24.66
C ILE A 212 7.09 -4.73 -26.08
N ASP A 213 5.81 -5.05 -26.15
CA ASP A 213 5.05 -5.04 -27.39
C ASP A 213 4.51 -3.62 -27.65
N LEU A 214 4.91 -3.04 -28.78
CA LEU A 214 4.55 -1.68 -29.19
C LEU A 214 3.67 -1.75 -30.44
N GLU A 215 2.43 -1.30 -30.32
CA GLU A 215 1.51 -1.10 -31.45
C GLU A 215 1.72 0.30 -32.03
N LYS A 216 2.02 0.37 -33.32
CA LYS A 216 2.15 1.62 -34.07
C LYS A 216 0.79 2.12 -34.54
N LYS A 217 0.71 3.40 -34.93
CA LYS A 217 -0.54 4.02 -35.42
C LYS A 217 -1.12 3.36 -36.68
N ASP A 218 -0.30 2.61 -37.43
CA ASP A 218 -0.70 1.86 -38.62
C ASP A 218 -1.21 0.44 -38.29
N GLY A 219 -1.34 0.08 -37.01
CA GLY A 219 -1.76 -1.24 -36.54
C GLY A 219 -0.64 -2.29 -36.55
N THR A 220 0.58 -1.96 -37.02
CA THR A 220 1.71 -2.88 -36.97
C THR A 220 2.30 -2.95 -35.57
N ARG A 221 2.71 -4.15 -35.14
CA ARG A 221 3.32 -4.37 -33.83
C ARG A 221 4.83 -4.56 -33.96
N THR A 222 5.59 -4.08 -32.99
CA THR A 222 7.04 -4.27 -32.91
C THR A 222 7.41 -4.64 -31.48
N LEU A 223 8.14 -5.74 -31.32
CA LEU A 223 8.63 -6.19 -30.03
C LEU A 223 10.03 -5.63 -29.78
N LEU A 224 10.20 -4.89 -28.69
CA LEU A 224 11.50 -4.41 -28.22
C LEU A 224 11.85 -5.08 -26.89
N VAL A 225 13.12 -5.43 -26.69
CA VAL A 225 13.59 -6.08 -25.46
C VAL A 225 14.74 -5.28 -24.82
N PRO A 226 14.47 -4.09 -24.27
CA PRO A 226 15.46 -3.40 -23.43
C PRO A 226 15.72 -4.21 -22.15
N ASN A 227 16.87 -3.99 -21.51
CA ASN A 227 17.22 -4.65 -20.26
C ASN A 227 17.42 -3.66 -19.10
N ILE A 228 17.04 -4.11 -17.92
CA ILE A 228 17.30 -3.42 -16.65
C ILE A 228 18.67 -3.90 -16.15
N LYS A 229 19.64 -2.99 -16.11
CA LYS A 229 21.02 -3.31 -15.71
C LYS A 229 21.12 -3.63 -14.24
N ASN A 230 21.97 -4.60 -13.88
CA ASN A 230 22.25 -4.97 -12.48
C ASN A 230 20.99 -5.17 -11.62
N ALA A 231 19.94 -5.74 -12.22
CA ALA A 231 18.62 -5.83 -11.60
C ALA A 231 18.64 -6.62 -10.27
N ASN A 232 19.59 -7.53 -10.09
CA ASN A 232 19.79 -8.28 -8.85
C ASN A 232 20.25 -7.44 -7.65
N LYS A 233 20.80 -6.24 -7.88
CA LYS A 233 21.29 -5.32 -6.83
C LYS A 233 20.28 -4.26 -6.39
N LEU A 234 19.12 -4.19 -7.06
CA LEU A 234 18.08 -3.20 -6.74
C LEU A 234 17.23 -3.70 -5.57
N SER A 235 16.62 -2.78 -4.81
CA SER A 235 15.42 -3.07 -3.99
C SER A 235 14.19 -3.19 -4.88
N PHE A 236 13.08 -3.75 -4.38
CA PHE A 236 11.86 -3.87 -5.18
C PHE A 236 11.31 -2.50 -5.61
N SER A 237 11.35 -1.51 -4.71
CA SER A 237 10.95 -0.12 -5.02
C SER A 237 11.80 0.47 -6.16
N SER A 238 13.13 0.34 -6.08
CA SER A 238 14.04 0.82 -7.13
C SER A 238 13.88 0.06 -8.44
N PHE A 239 13.58 -1.25 -8.36
CA PHE A 239 13.30 -2.09 -9.51
C PHE A 239 12.04 -1.65 -10.25
N LEU A 240 10.95 -1.33 -9.54
CA LEU A 240 9.74 -0.78 -10.15
C LEU A 240 10.02 0.53 -10.91
N VAL A 241 10.80 1.43 -10.32
CA VAL A 241 11.22 2.68 -10.98
C VAL A 241 11.98 2.40 -12.27
N ALA A 242 12.98 1.52 -12.22
CA ALA A 242 13.81 1.18 -13.37
C ALA A 242 13.01 0.47 -14.47
N TYR A 243 12.06 -0.38 -14.09
CA TYR A 243 11.18 -1.07 -15.02
C TYR A 243 10.26 -0.07 -15.75
N ASP A 244 9.59 0.81 -15.01
CA ASP A 244 8.70 1.82 -15.60
C ASP A 244 9.45 2.80 -16.50
N ASP A 245 10.67 3.18 -16.14
CA ASP A 245 11.54 4.01 -16.98
C ASP A 245 11.84 3.31 -18.31
N ALA A 246 12.24 2.03 -18.28
CA ALA A 246 12.51 1.27 -19.49
C ALA A 246 11.26 1.17 -20.39
N VAL A 247 10.08 0.92 -19.81
CA VAL A 247 8.80 0.90 -20.54
C VAL A 247 8.45 2.27 -21.13
N THR A 248 8.67 3.34 -20.37
CA THR A 248 8.38 4.70 -20.81
C THR A 248 9.31 5.12 -21.94
N ARG A 249 10.61 4.82 -21.84
CA ARG A 249 11.58 5.08 -22.92
C ARG A 249 11.29 4.24 -24.16
N ALA A 250 10.84 2.99 -24.01
CA ALA A 250 10.41 2.16 -25.15
C ALA A 250 9.23 2.80 -25.88
N ARG A 251 8.17 3.17 -25.16
CA ARG A 251 6.95 3.77 -25.74
C ARG A 251 7.19 5.15 -26.37
N THR A 252 8.13 5.92 -25.80
CA THR A 252 8.47 7.27 -26.30
C THR A 252 9.58 7.27 -27.34
N GLY A 253 10.10 6.10 -27.75
CA GLY A 253 11.17 5.98 -28.74
C GLY A 253 12.52 6.53 -28.28
N LYS A 254 12.77 6.58 -26.97
CA LYS A 254 13.99 7.12 -26.33
C LYS A 254 14.99 6.04 -25.90
N LEU A 255 14.83 4.80 -26.38
CA LEU A 255 15.80 3.73 -26.13
C LEU A 255 17.08 3.95 -26.95
N GLN A 256 18.21 3.62 -26.34
CA GLN A 256 19.54 3.66 -26.93
C GLN A 256 20.07 2.25 -27.15
N VAL A 257 21.11 2.10 -27.97
CA VAL A 257 21.74 0.78 -28.25
C VAL A 257 22.20 0.10 -26.96
N ALA A 258 22.71 0.86 -26.00
CA ALA A 258 23.16 0.36 -24.69
C ALA A 258 22.05 -0.35 -23.90
N ASP A 259 20.77 0.03 -24.11
CA ASP A 259 19.62 -0.59 -23.44
C ASP A 259 19.39 -2.04 -23.89
N PHE A 260 19.86 -2.43 -25.07
CA PHE A 260 19.71 -3.79 -25.61
C PHE A 260 20.94 -4.67 -25.38
N GLN A 261 22.10 -4.06 -25.16
CA GLN A 261 23.37 -4.80 -25.04
C GLN A 261 23.48 -5.54 -23.71
N GLY A 262 24.10 -6.73 -23.75
CA GLY A 262 24.46 -7.46 -22.54
C GLY A 262 23.28 -8.06 -21.75
N THR A 263 22.10 -8.25 -22.38
CA THR A 263 20.99 -8.99 -21.78
C THR A 263 21.47 -10.39 -21.39
N THR A 264 21.21 -10.80 -20.14
CA THR A 264 21.63 -12.13 -19.64
C THR A 264 20.47 -13.11 -19.62
N ILE A 265 19.32 -12.66 -19.12
CA ILE A 265 18.04 -13.36 -19.03
C ILE A 265 16.95 -12.43 -19.56
N SER A 266 15.88 -12.98 -20.13
CA SER A 266 14.73 -12.19 -20.58
C SER A 266 13.39 -12.73 -20.11
N LEU A 267 12.42 -11.83 -19.99
CA LEU A 267 11.02 -12.10 -19.66
C LEU A 267 10.14 -11.58 -20.80
N THR A 268 9.27 -12.45 -21.31
CA THR A 268 8.24 -12.09 -22.30
C THR A 268 6.85 -12.47 -21.80
N ASN A 269 5.84 -11.69 -22.17
CA ASN A 269 4.47 -11.87 -21.68
C ASN A 269 3.43 -11.95 -22.83
N PRO A 270 3.39 -13.04 -23.59
CA PRO A 270 2.37 -13.25 -24.61
C PRO A 270 0.97 -13.51 -24.00
N GLY A 271 0.86 -13.73 -22.69
CA GLY A 271 -0.42 -13.88 -22.00
C GLY A 271 -1.37 -12.70 -22.15
N THR A 272 -0.86 -11.49 -22.41
CA THR A 272 -1.70 -10.29 -22.61
C THR A 272 -2.58 -10.37 -23.86
N ILE A 273 -2.26 -11.25 -24.80
CA ILE A 273 -3.04 -11.51 -26.03
C ILE A 273 -3.73 -12.89 -26.00
N GLY A 274 -3.89 -13.49 -24.82
CA GLY A 274 -4.58 -14.77 -24.64
C GLY A 274 -3.73 -16.02 -24.93
N THR A 275 -2.41 -15.87 -25.08
CA THR A 275 -1.53 -17.03 -25.30
C THR A 275 -1.35 -17.82 -24.00
N VAL A 276 -1.82 -19.07 -23.97
CA VAL A 276 -1.78 -19.94 -22.77
C VAL A 276 -0.37 -20.39 -22.42
N ALA A 277 0.46 -20.71 -23.41
CA ALA A 277 1.86 -21.08 -23.24
C ALA A 277 2.67 -20.67 -24.47
N SER A 278 3.95 -20.33 -24.29
CA SER A 278 4.83 -19.94 -25.38
C SER A 278 6.22 -20.55 -25.19
N THR A 279 6.85 -20.91 -26.30
CA THR A 279 8.23 -21.39 -26.37
C THR A 279 9.05 -20.38 -27.15
N PRO A 280 9.46 -19.27 -26.52
CA PRO A 280 10.15 -18.21 -27.23
C PRO A 280 11.55 -18.63 -27.67
N ARG A 281 12.03 -18.07 -28.78
CA ARG A 281 13.39 -18.30 -29.27
C ARG A 281 14.42 -17.64 -28.36
N LEU A 282 15.41 -18.40 -27.92
CA LEU A 282 16.51 -17.89 -27.09
C LEU A 282 17.58 -17.24 -27.97
N MET A 283 17.98 -16.03 -27.61
CA MET A 283 19.02 -15.28 -28.32
C MET A 283 20.43 -15.74 -27.91
N ALA A 284 21.35 -15.78 -28.85
CA ALA A 284 22.75 -16.09 -28.58
C ALA A 284 23.32 -15.18 -27.49
N GLY A 285 24.02 -15.79 -26.52
CA GLY A 285 24.58 -15.08 -25.35
C GLY A 285 23.65 -14.99 -24.14
N GLN A 286 22.34 -15.23 -24.28
CA GLN A 286 21.42 -15.38 -23.14
C GLN A 286 21.36 -16.84 -22.68
N SER A 287 21.17 -17.08 -21.37
CA SER A 287 20.99 -18.42 -20.80
C SER A 287 19.59 -18.95 -20.97
N VAL A 288 18.61 -18.09 -20.69
CA VAL A 288 17.22 -18.46 -20.52
C VAL A 288 16.31 -17.29 -20.88
N ILE A 289 15.18 -17.62 -21.48
CA ILE A 289 14.06 -16.73 -21.69
C ILE A 289 12.83 -17.33 -21.01
N ILE A 290 12.19 -16.54 -20.15
CA ILE A 290 10.99 -16.91 -19.44
C ILE A 290 9.78 -16.33 -20.18
N ALA A 291 8.77 -17.15 -20.47
CA ALA A 291 7.50 -16.65 -20.99
C ALA A 291 6.36 -16.87 -20.00
N THR A 292 5.51 -15.85 -19.84
CA THR A 292 4.29 -15.92 -19.03
C THR A 292 3.06 -16.03 -19.93
N GLY A 293 2.25 -17.05 -19.70
CA GLY A 293 0.97 -17.27 -20.38
C GLY A 293 -0.16 -16.40 -19.84
N ALA A 294 -1.36 -16.61 -20.38
CA ALA A 294 -2.58 -15.97 -19.91
C ALA A 294 -2.93 -16.39 -18.47
N ILE A 295 -3.53 -15.46 -17.71
CA ILE A 295 -4.04 -15.73 -16.36
C ILE A 295 -5.52 -16.07 -16.50
N GLU A 296 -5.83 -17.35 -16.40
CA GLU A 296 -7.19 -17.86 -16.65
C GLU A 296 -7.52 -19.03 -15.71
N TYR A 297 -8.81 -19.33 -15.60
CA TYR A 297 -9.24 -20.56 -14.94
C TYR A 297 -8.84 -21.77 -15.80
N PRO A 298 -8.63 -22.94 -15.17
CA PRO A 298 -8.57 -24.20 -15.91
C PRO A 298 -9.75 -24.35 -16.88
N ALA A 299 -9.50 -24.95 -18.05
CA ALA A 299 -10.45 -24.99 -19.16
C ALA A 299 -11.82 -25.55 -18.73
N GLU A 300 -11.79 -26.59 -17.90
CA GLU A 300 -12.94 -27.24 -17.27
C GLU A 300 -13.81 -26.32 -16.40
N TYR A 301 -13.29 -25.15 -15.99
CA TYR A 301 -13.95 -24.21 -15.10
C TYR A 301 -14.20 -22.82 -15.72
N GLN A 302 -13.78 -22.56 -16.96
CA GLN A 302 -13.88 -21.22 -17.58
C GLN A 302 -15.32 -20.73 -17.77
N ALA A 303 -16.28 -21.64 -17.93
CA ALA A 303 -17.69 -21.33 -18.09
C ALA A 303 -18.53 -21.59 -16.82
N MET A 304 -17.90 -21.88 -15.68
CA MET A 304 -18.62 -22.00 -14.41
C MET A 304 -19.12 -20.64 -13.95
N ALA A 305 -20.29 -20.64 -13.28
CA ALA A 305 -20.83 -19.44 -12.68
C ALA A 305 -19.82 -18.84 -11.66
N PRO A 306 -19.51 -17.53 -11.72
CA PRO A 306 -18.50 -16.92 -10.86
C PRO A 306 -18.75 -17.12 -9.36
N GLN A 307 -20.01 -17.28 -8.94
CA GLN A 307 -20.36 -17.49 -7.53
C GLN A 307 -19.99 -18.90 -7.03
N ILE A 308 -19.81 -19.87 -7.92
CA ILE A 308 -19.47 -21.26 -7.54
C ILE A 308 -17.98 -21.42 -7.34
N LEU A 309 -17.14 -20.74 -8.13
CA LEU A 309 -15.68 -20.91 -8.10
C LEU A 309 -15.06 -20.68 -6.70
N PRO A 310 -15.47 -19.66 -5.91
CA PRO A 310 -15.01 -19.51 -4.53
C PRO A 310 -15.50 -20.60 -3.58
N GLN A 311 -16.67 -21.19 -3.84
CA GLN A 311 -17.24 -22.26 -3.00
C GLN A 311 -16.42 -23.54 -3.11
N ILE A 312 -15.92 -23.85 -4.31
CA ILE A 312 -15.07 -25.02 -4.54
C ILE A 312 -13.57 -24.72 -4.47
N GLY A 313 -13.17 -23.49 -4.12
CA GLY A 313 -11.77 -23.13 -3.90
C GLY A 313 -10.90 -23.13 -5.17
N ILE A 314 -11.48 -22.84 -6.33
CA ILE A 314 -10.73 -22.85 -7.60
C ILE A 314 -10.10 -21.48 -7.87
N SER A 315 -8.81 -21.48 -8.19
CA SER A 315 -8.06 -20.27 -8.56
C SER A 315 -7.71 -20.22 -10.05
N LYS A 316 -7.48 -19.00 -10.55
CA LYS A 316 -6.80 -18.80 -11.83
C LYS A 316 -5.35 -19.29 -11.73
N ALA A 317 -4.82 -19.76 -12.85
CA ALA A 317 -3.44 -20.19 -12.97
C ALA A 317 -2.75 -19.48 -14.14
N ILE A 318 -1.43 -19.48 -14.11
CA ILE A 318 -0.56 -19.01 -15.18
C ILE A 318 0.42 -20.12 -15.55
N ASN A 319 0.65 -20.34 -16.84
CA ASN A 319 1.75 -21.19 -17.27
C ASN A 319 3.00 -20.33 -17.44
N ILE A 320 4.09 -20.75 -16.80
CA ILE A 320 5.41 -20.14 -16.97
C ILE A 320 6.31 -21.16 -17.66
N SER A 321 6.88 -20.78 -18.79
CA SER A 321 7.87 -21.58 -19.50
C SER A 321 9.27 -21.00 -19.32
N SER A 322 10.26 -21.89 -19.31
CA SER A 322 11.68 -21.58 -19.29
C SER A 322 12.31 -22.24 -20.51
N THR A 323 12.69 -21.45 -21.51
CA THR A 323 13.44 -21.94 -22.68
C THR A 323 14.91 -21.56 -22.50
N TYR A 324 15.77 -22.55 -22.43
CA TYR A 324 17.16 -22.42 -21.97
C TYR A 324 18.15 -23.09 -22.91
N ASP A 325 19.40 -22.63 -22.88
CA ASP A 325 20.50 -23.23 -23.63
C ASP A 325 20.92 -24.56 -22.98
N HIS A 326 20.55 -25.67 -23.64
CA HIS A 326 20.74 -27.01 -23.10
C HIS A 326 22.21 -27.44 -23.06
N ARG A 327 23.13 -26.67 -23.66
CA ARG A 327 24.57 -26.89 -23.53
C ARG A 327 25.09 -26.59 -22.14
N ILE A 328 24.46 -25.66 -21.42
CA ILE A 328 24.93 -25.16 -20.12
C ILE A 328 23.90 -25.27 -19.00
N ILE A 329 22.63 -25.51 -19.28
CA ILE A 329 21.58 -25.66 -18.27
C ILE A 329 20.91 -27.00 -18.47
N GLN A 330 20.77 -27.79 -17.41
CA GLN A 330 20.08 -29.08 -17.45
C GLN A 330 18.58 -28.92 -17.21
N GLY A 331 17.76 -29.83 -17.74
CA GLY A 331 16.30 -29.78 -17.56
C GLY A 331 15.85 -29.84 -16.10
N ALA A 332 16.56 -30.58 -15.25
CA ALA A 332 16.31 -30.60 -13.82
C ALA A 332 16.56 -29.22 -13.16
N GLU A 333 17.59 -28.49 -13.59
CA GLU A 333 17.89 -27.14 -13.09
C GLU A 333 16.82 -26.13 -13.50
N SER A 334 16.39 -26.17 -14.76
CA SER A 334 15.30 -25.33 -15.28
C SER A 334 13.96 -25.64 -14.58
N GLY A 335 13.65 -26.92 -14.37
CA GLY A 335 12.47 -27.34 -13.61
C GLY A 335 12.50 -26.89 -12.14
N ALA A 336 13.65 -27.02 -11.47
CA ALA A 336 13.85 -26.54 -10.10
C ALA A 336 13.80 -25.00 -9.99
N PHE A 337 14.26 -24.28 -11.01
CA PHE A 337 14.15 -22.83 -11.10
C PHE A 337 12.70 -22.38 -11.21
N LEU A 338 11.91 -22.98 -12.09
CA LEU A 338 10.46 -22.73 -12.16
C LEU A 338 9.75 -23.12 -10.85
N ALA A 339 10.23 -24.17 -10.17
CA ALA A 339 9.73 -24.54 -8.85
C ALA A 339 10.00 -23.46 -7.80
N ARG A 340 11.18 -22.85 -7.83
CA ARG A 340 11.53 -21.74 -6.95
C ARG A 340 10.68 -20.49 -7.22
N ILE A 341 10.43 -20.16 -8.48
CA ILE A 341 9.51 -19.06 -8.84
C ILE A 341 8.10 -19.36 -8.29
N HIS A 342 7.61 -20.59 -8.44
CA HIS A 342 6.33 -21.00 -7.85
C HIS A 342 6.31 -20.80 -6.32
N GLU A 343 7.33 -21.26 -5.60
CA GLU A 343 7.43 -21.05 -4.15
C GLU A 343 7.40 -19.57 -3.74
N LEU A 344 8.14 -18.72 -4.45
CA LEU A 344 8.18 -17.27 -4.20
C LEU A 344 6.82 -16.61 -4.44
N LEU A 345 6.15 -16.95 -5.55
CA LEU A 345 4.81 -16.42 -5.86
C LEU A 345 3.73 -16.91 -4.87
N LEU A 346 3.97 -18.05 -4.19
CA LEU A 346 3.17 -18.53 -3.04
C LEU A 346 3.56 -17.87 -1.71
N GLY A 347 4.46 -16.88 -1.71
CA GLY A 347 4.85 -16.13 -0.52
C GLY A 347 5.90 -16.82 0.36
N LYS A 348 6.48 -17.95 -0.08
CA LYS A 348 7.60 -18.56 0.66
C LYS A 348 8.82 -17.67 0.58
N HIS A 349 9.76 -17.88 1.50
CA HIS A 349 11.05 -17.16 1.56
C HIS A 349 10.88 -15.66 1.75
N LYS A 350 9.84 -15.25 2.50
CA LYS A 350 9.53 -13.85 2.83
C LYS A 350 9.30 -12.94 1.62
N PHE A 351 8.88 -13.51 0.49
CA PHE A 351 8.81 -12.79 -0.78
C PHE A 351 7.91 -11.55 -0.72
N TYR A 352 6.70 -11.68 -0.17
CA TYR A 352 5.78 -10.54 -0.07
C TYR A 352 6.12 -9.64 1.12
N GLU A 353 6.66 -10.19 2.21
CA GLU A 353 7.10 -9.41 3.37
C GLU A 353 8.21 -8.43 2.99
N GLU A 354 9.19 -8.86 2.19
CA GLU A 354 10.24 -8.00 1.65
C GLU A 354 9.67 -6.94 0.70
N ILE A 355 8.75 -7.31 -0.20
CA ILE A 355 8.08 -6.35 -1.09
C ILE A 355 7.31 -5.29 -0.29
N PHE A 356 6.53 -5.71 0.70
CA PHE A 356 5.70 -4.82 1.52
C PHE A 356 6.58 -3.90 2.35
N SER A 357 7.67 -4.40 2.94
CA SER A 357 8.67 -3.60 3.65
C SER A 357 9.33 -2.58 2.72
N ASP A 358 9.80 -2.99 1.54
CA ASP A 358 10.44 -2.11 0.56
C ASP A 358 9.53 -0.99 0.05
N LEU A 359 8.22 -1.25 0.00
CA LEU A 359 7.21 -0.27 -0.40
C LEU A 359 6.69 0.58 0.76
N GLY A 360 6.96 0.20 2.02
CA GLY A 360 6.42 0.84 3.20
C GLY A 360 4.93 0.57 3.42
N ILE A 361 4.43 -0.60 3.02
CA ILE A 361 3.02 -0.99 3.21
C ILE A 361 2.80 -1.33 4.69
N PRO A 362 1.83 -0.69 5.38
CA PRO A 362 1.67 -0.80 6.83
C PRO A 362 0.99 -2.10 7.32
N HIS A 363 0.69 -3.03 6.42
CA HIS A 363 -0.07 -4.23 6.72
C HIS A 363 0.73 -5.48 6.38
N ALA A 364 0.47 -6.60 7.06
CA ALA A 364 1.06 -7.87 6.66
C ALA A 364 0.51 -8.32 5.29
N PRO A 365 1.32 -8.95 4.43
CA PRO A 365 0.80 -9.59 3.23
C PRO A 365 -0.09 -10.77 3.61
N LEU A 366 -1.07 -11.06 2.77
CA LEU A 366 -1.82 -12.31 2.86
C LEU A 366 -0.88 -13.48 2.61
N ARG A 367 -1.20 -14.66 3.16
CA ARG A 367 -0.41 -15.89 2.98
C ARG A 367 -1.20 -17.00 2.30
N TRP A 368 -0.46 -17.90 1.67
CA TRP A 368 -1.04 -19.12 1.11
C TRP A 368 -1.35 -20.13 2.22
N ASN A 369 -2.64 -20.44 2.38
CA ASN A 369 -3.12 -21.44 3.33
C ASN A 369 -4.03 -22.45 2.63
N VAL A 370 -4.17 -23.63 3.23
CA VAL A 370 -5.11 -24.65 2.77
C VAL A 370 -6.53 -24.15 3.00
N ASP A 371 -7.38 -24.26 1.99
CA ASP A 371 -8.81 -23.98 2.14
C ASP A 371 -9.42 -24.97 3.12
N ARG A 372 -10.12 -24.45 4.12
CA ARG A 372 -10.76 -25.30 5.13
C ARG A 372 -12.22 -25.59 4.80
N ASN A 373 -12.78 -25.15 3.65
CA ASN A 373 -14.22 -25.21 3.34
C ASN A 373 -14.86 -26.60 3.55
N PRO A 374 -15.92 -26.72 4.38
CA PRO A 374 -16.66 -27.98 4.56
C PRO A 374 -17.56 -28.32 3.36
N PHE A 375 -17.36 -27.72 2.18
CA PHE A 375 -18.31 -27.80 1.06
C PHE A 375 -18.67 -29.25 0.66
N PHE A 376 -17.74 -30.19 0.87
CA PHE A 376 -17.95 -31.62 0.59
C PHE A 376 -18.26 -32.48 1.84
N MET A 377 -18.52 -31.87 3.01
CA MET A 377 -18.65 -32.58 4.31
C MET A 377 -20.08 -32.90 4.76
N GLY A 378 -21.10 -32.77 3.90
CA GLY A 378 -22.46 -33.24 4.20
C GLY A 378 -23.10 -32.57 5.43
N ALA A 379 -23.50 -33.35 6.44
CA ALA A 379 -24.23 -32.86 7.63
C ALA A 379 -23.45 -31.83 8.48
N ASP A 380 -22.11 -31.87 8.46
CA ASP A 380 -21.26 -30.92 9.19
C ASP A 380 -21.16 -29.54 8.49
N GLN A 381 -21.67 -29.41 7.26
CA GLN A 381 -21.59 -28.18 6.48
C GLN A 381 -22.27 -26.98 7.17
N MET A 382 -23.49 -27.16 7.69
CA MET A 382 -24.23 -26.08 8.35
C MET A 382 -23.55 -25.63 9.63
N HIS A 383 -22.99 -26.57 10.39
CA HIS A 383 -22.28 -26.30 11.64
C HIS A 383 -21.01 -25.48 11.36
N GLU A 384 -20.18 -25.95 10.41
CA GLU A 384 -18.95 -25.28 10.01
C GLU A 384 -19.18 -23.91 9.37
N GLN A 385 -20.23 -23.74 8.56
CA GLN A 385 -20.63 -22.43 8.04
C GLN A 385 -21.03 -21.47 9.17
N SER A 386 -21.76 -21.96 10.18
CA SER A 386 -22.15 -21.15 11.35
C SER A 386 -20.94 -20.71 12.17
N ILE A 387 -19.96 -21.60 12.36
CA ILE A 387 -18.69 -21.28 13.03
C ILE A 387 -17.97 -20.15 12.27
N ARG A 388 -17.83 -20.25 10.96
CA ARG A 388 -17.17 -19.19 10.17
C ARG A 388 -17.92 -17.88 10.21
N GLN A 389 -19.24 -17.93 10.13
CA GLN A 389 -20.06 -16.73 10.24
C GLN A 389 -19.82 -16.03 11.59
N ALA A 390 -19.68 -16.78 12.69
CA ALA A 390 -19.30 -16.22 13.98
C ALA A 390 -17.89 -15.60 13.96
N ARG A 391 -16.92 -16.27 13.33
CA ARG A 391 -15.55 -15.75 13.15
C ARG A 391 -15.49 -14.43 12.38
N VAL A 392 -16.28 -14.28 11.32
CA VAL A 392 -16.39 -13.02 10.58
C VAL A 392 -16.98 -11.91 11.46
N MET A 393 -17.95 -12.21 12.32
CA MET A 393 -18.50 -11.23 13.28
C MET A 393 -17.48 -10.82 14.33
N GLU A 394 -16.68 -11.76 14.84
CA GLU A 394 -15.58 -11.48 15.76
C GLU A 394 -14.53 -10.56 15.11
N LEU A 395 -14.16 -10.84 13.86
CA LEU A 395 -13.23 -10.02 13.08
C LEU A 395 -13.77 -8.59 12.86
N ILE A 396 -15.05 -8.44 12.48
CA ILE A 396 -15.70 -7.13 12.36
C ILE A 396 -15.63 -6.36 13.68
N ASN A 397 -15.88 -7.03 14.80
CA ASN A 397 -15.76 -6.40 16.11
C ASN A 397 -14.31 -6.04 16.45
N ALA A 398 -13.33 -6.88 16.11
CA ALA A 398 -11.91 -6.60 16.33
C ALA A 398 -11.46 -5.33 15.61
N TYR A 399 -11.82 -5.14 14.33
CA TYR A 399 -11.52 -3.90 13.59
C TYR A 399 -12.18 -2.66 14.21
N ARG A 400 -13.42 -2.77 14.69
CA ARG A 400 -14.10 -1.66 15.39
C ARG A 400 -13.43 -1.28 16.70
N VAL A 401 -12.79 -2.23 17.38
CA VAL A 401 -12.15 -2.01 18.68
C VAL A 401 -10.69 -1.60 18.52
N ARG A 402 -9.96 -2.16 17.55
CA ARG A 402 -8.50 -2.10 17.46
C ARG A 402 -7.97 -1.63 16.09
N GLY A 403 -8.84 -1.38 15.10
CA GLY A 403 -8.39 -0.95 13.76
C GLY A 403 -7.54 0.32 13.78
N HIS A 404 -7.79 1.20 14.75
CA HIS A 404 -7.00 2.41 14.99
C HIS A 404 -5.51 2.15 15.24
N LEU A 405 -5.12 0.95 15.70
CA LEU A 405 -3.72 0.58 15.96
C LEU A 405 -2.91 0.39 14.67
N ILE A 406 -3.57 0.09 13.55
CA ILE A 406 -2.93 -0.08 12.23
C ILE A 406 -3.34 1.03 11.25
N ALA A 407 -3.96 2.10 11.75
CA ALA A 407 -4.35 3.23 10.92
C ALA A 407 -3.11 4.01 10.45
N ASP A 408 -3.16 4.51 9.23
CA ASP A 408 -2.11 5.33 8.62
C ASP A 408 -2.21 6.78 9.13
N ILE A 409 -1.91 6.95 10.42
CA ILE A 409 -2.01 8.23 11.13
C ILE A 409 -0.68 8.99 11.21
N ASP A 410 0.47 8.32 11.10
CA ASP A 410 1.79 8.97 11.24
C ASP A 410 2.31 9.49 9.88
N PRO A 411 2.44 10.81 9.67
CA PRO A 411 3.00 11.40 8.45
C PRO A 411 4.43 10.93 8.12
N LEU A 412 5.23 10.66 9.16
CA LEU A 412 6.64 10.30 9.00
C LEU A 412 6.84 8.81 8.76
N HIS A 413 5.83 7.97 9.03
CA HIS A 413 5.98 6.51 9.06
C HIS A 413 7.21 6.09 9.89
N ALA A 414 7.44 6.81 11.00
CA ALA A 414 8.53 6.59 11.92
C ALA A 414 8.19 5.49 12.93
N MET A 415 6.90 5.33 13.27
CA MET A 415 6.44 4.25 14.12
C MET A 415 6.64 2.88 13.44
N PRO A 416 7.20 1.88 14.15
CA PRO A 416 7.32 0.54 13.60
C PRO A 416 5.94 -0.05 13.38
N LEU A 417 5.78 -0.75 12.25
CA LEU A 417 4.56 -1.49 11.95
C LEU A 417 4.44 -2.66 12.94
N LEU A 418 3.57 -2.50 13.93
CA LEU A 418 3.25 -3.56 14.87
C LEU A 418 2.26 -4.51 14.21
N TYR A 419 2.60 -5.79 14.19
CA TYR A 419 1.69 -6.83 13.76
C TYR A 419 0.64 -7.09 14.84
N HIS A 420 -0.64 -6.91 14.50
CA HIS A 420 -1.77 -7.17 15.39
C HIS A 420 -2.53 -8.42 14.94
N ALA A 421 -2.31 -9.54 15.63
CA ALA A 421 -2.91 -10.83 15.29
C ALA A 421 -4.45 -10.78 15.23
N GLU A 422 -5.10 -10.02 16.11
CA GLU A 422 -6.57 -9.87 16.12
C GLU A 422 -7.15 -9.16 14.88
N LEU A 423 -6.30 -8.56 14.03
CA LEU A 423 -6.72 -7.95 12.78
C LEU A 423 -6.36 -8.80 11.55
N ASP A 424 -5.66 -9.93 11.77
CA ASP A 424 -5.34 -10.93 10.75
C ASP A 424 -6.50 -11.94 10.63
N ILE A 425 -6.93 -12.21 9.40
CA ILE A 425 -7.95 -13.21 9.09
C ILE A 425 -7.53 -14.62 9.53
N GLU A 426 -6.23 -14.92 9.54
CA GLU A 426 -5.70 -16.24 9.88
C GLU A 426 -5.93 -16.60 11.35
N THR A 427 -5.92 -15.61 12.24
CA THR A 427 -6.24 -15.79 13.67
C THR A 427 -7.67 -16.29 13.88
N TYR A 428 -8.55 -16.05 12.90
CA TYR A 428 -9.94 -16.50 12.92
C TYR A 428 -10.18 -17.76 12.08
N ASN A 429 -9.11 -18.47 11.68
CA ASN A 429 -9.16 -19.63 10.78
C ASN A 429 -9.81 -19.32 9.42
N LEU A 430 -9.76 -18.06 8.99
CA LEU A 430 -10.16 -17.64 7.65
C LEU A 430 -8.92 -17.55 6.76
N THR A 431 -9.09 -17.78 5.46
CA THR A 431 -7.99 -17.85 4.51
C THR A 431 -8.26 -16.99 3.27
N ILE A 432 -7.26 -16.86 2.40
CA ILE A 432 -7.41 -16.21 1.09
C ILE A 432 -8.52 -16.81 0.22
N TRP A 433 -8.96 -18.04 0.51
CA TRP A 433 -10.04 -18.73 -0.20
C TRP A 433 -11.43 -18.28 0.25
N ASP A 434 -11.54 -17.70 1.45
CA ASP A 434 -12.80 -17.18 1.98
C ASP A 434 -13.10 -15.76 1.48
N LEU A 435 -12.11 -15.07 0.90
CA LEU A 435 -12.23 -13.67 0.46
C LEU A 435 -13.43 -13.41 -0.45
N ASP A 436 -13.73 -14.31 -1.38
CA ASP A 436 -14.81 -14.14 -2.35
C ASP A 436 -16.09 -14.92 -1.95
N ARG A 437 -16.18 -15.38 -0.70
CA ARG A 437 -17.37 -16.04 -0.14
C ARG A 437 -18.25 -15.02 0.59
N LEU A 438 -19.56 -15.20 0.50
CA LEU A 438 -20.55 -14.34 1.13
C LEU A 438 -20.71 -14.66 2.61
N PHE A 439 -20.81 -13.60 3.41
CA PHE A 439 -21.12 -13.65 4.83
C PHE A 439 -22.18 -12.60 5.16
N VAL A 440 -22.98 -12.88 6.18
CA VAL A 440 -23.81 -11.86 6.83
C VAL A 440 -22.89 -10.83 7.46
N THR A 441 -23.24 -9.54 7.39
CA THR A 441 -22.39 -8.46 7.92
C THR A 441 -22.97 -7.78 9.17
N GLY A 442 -24.23 -8.08 9.49
CA GLY A 442 -24.94 -7.44 10.60
C GLY A 442 -25.22 -5.94 10.35
N GLY A 443 -25.45 -5.55 9.09
CA GLY A 443 -25.71 -4.17 8.69
C GLY A 443 -24.44 -3.34 8.48
N LEU A 444 -23.28 -3.97 8.25
CA LEU A 444 -22.04 -3.26 7.98
C LEU A 444 -22.19 -2.42 6.71
N ALA A 445 -21.97 -1.10 6.83
CA ALA A 445 -22.18 -0.13 5.76
C ALA A 445 -23.56 -0.20 5.07
N GLY A 446 -24.61 -0.62 5.79
CA GLY A 446 -25.97 -0.73 5.26
C GLY A 446 -26.23 -1.96 4.39
N THR A 447 -25.32 -2.93 4.36
CA THR A 447 -25.49 -4.20 3.63
C THR A 447 -25.88 -5.32 4.58
N GLU A 448 -26.73 -6.26 4.16
CA GLU A 448 -27.04 -7.45 4.98
C GLU A 448 -26.01 -8.56 4.78
N THR A 449 -25.53 -8.72 3.55
CA THR A 449 -24.51 -9.69 3.16
C THR A 449 -23.46 -9.03 2.27
N ALA A 450 -22.22 -9.51 2.36
CA ALA A 450 -21.11 -9.08 1.52
C ALA A 450 -20.04 -10.17 1.49
N THR A 451 -19.15 -10.14 0.49
CA THR A 451 -17.98 -11.02 0.49
C THR A 451 -17.01 -10.67 1.61
N LEU A 452 -16.23 -11.62 2.13
CA LEU A 452 -15.21 -11.31 3.16
C LEU A 452 -14.25 -10.21 2.71
N ARG A 453 -13.91 -10.19 1.41
CA ARG A 453 -13.15 -9.12 0.78
C ARG A 453 -13.80 -7.76 0.93
N GLU A 454 -15.08 -7.63 0.58
CA GLU A 454 -15.81 -6.36 0.70
C GLU A 454 -15.92 -5.94 2.16
N ILE A 455 -16.12 -6.89 3.08
CA ILE A 455 -16.11 -6.64 4.53
C ILE A 455 -14.77 -6.04 4.95
N LEU A 456 -13.64 -6.66 4.59
CA LEU A 456 -12.30 -6.15 4.89
C LEU A 456 -12.06 -4.77 4.28
N ASP A 457 -12.43 -4.55 3.01
CA ASP A 457 -12.30 -3.26 2.32
C ASP A 457 -13.13 -2.15 3.02
N ILE A 458 -14.30 -2.48 3.57
CA ILE A 458 -15.10 -1.56 4.38
C ILE A 458 -14.41 -1.27 5.72
N LEU A 459 -13.94 -2.29 6.42
CA LEU A 459 -13.29 -2.15 7.73
C LEU A 459 -11.99 -1.35 7.65
N GLN A 460 -11.18 -1.58 6.61
CA GLN A 460 -9.96 -0.82 6.37
C GLN A 460 -10.26 0.66 6.11
N ARG A 461 -11.24 0.98 5.25
CA ARG A 461 -11.63 2.38 5.00
C ARG A 461 -12.22 3.06 6.23
N ALA A 462 -12.96 2.32 7.06
CA ALA A 462 -13.61 2.86 8.24
C ALA A 462 -12.65 3.13 9.41
N TYR A 463 -11.66 2.26 9.64
CA TYR A 463 -10.90 2.25 10.90
C TYR A 463 -9.38 2.25 10.72
N CYS A 464 -8.86 2.01 9.52
CA CYS A 464 -7.43 1.84 9.26
C CYS A 464 -6.88 2.83 8.22
N GLY A 465 -7.69 3.83 7.82
CA GLY A 465 -7.28 4.85 6.85
C GLY A 465 -6.43 5.95 7.49
N LYS A 466 -6.60 7.17 6.99
CA LYS A 466 -5.95 8.38 7.54
C LYS A 466 -6.54 8.87 8.87
N VAL A 467 -7.54 8.15 9.38
CA VAL A 467 -8.14 8.39 10.69
C VAL A 467 -8.28 7.05 11.42
N GLY A 468 -7.67 6.94 12.60
CA GLY A 468 -7.93 5.90 13.58
C GLY A 468 -8.99 6.38 14.58
N ILE A 469 -9.95 5.52 14.93
CA ILE A 469 -11.12 5.94 15.73
C ILE A 469 -11.28 5.05 16.95
N GLU A 470 -11.25 5.63 18.14
CA GLU A 470 -11.57 4.96 19.39
C GLU A 470 -12.93 5.41 19.91
N TYR A 471 -13.87 4.47 19.98
CA TYR A 471 -15.21 4.74 20.49
C TYR A 471 -15.87 3.56 21.21
N ARG A 472 -15.24 2.38 21.19
CA ARG A 472 -15.85 1.16 21.74
C ARG A 472 -15.84 1.10 23.26
N HIS A 473 -15.01 1.92 23.92
CA HIS A 473 -15.03 2.12 25.37
C HIS A 473 -16.26 2.89 25.86
N ILE A 474 -16.99 3.57 24.97
CA ILE A 474 -18.24 4.26 25.31
C ILE A 474 -19.29 3.23 25.72
N GLN A 475 -19.95 3.44 26.87
CA GLN A 475 -20.96 2.50 27.37
C GLN A 475 -22.26 2.60 26.56
N SER A 476 -22.72 3.83 26.29
CA SER A 476 -23.95 4.15 25.56
C SER A 476 -24.02 3.46 24.19
N LYS A 477 -25.04 2.63 23.99
CA LYS A 477 -25.28 1.94 22.72
C LYS A 477 -25.63 2.93 21.62
N ASP A 478 -26.43 3.94 21.93
CA ASP A 478 -26.93 4.89 20.95
C ASP A 478 -25.80 5.76 20.40
N GLU A 479 -24.88 6.23 21.26
CA GLU A 479 -23.68 6.96 20.85
C GLU A 479 -22.78 6.10 19.95
N LYS A 480 -22.58 4.82 20.29
CA LYS A 480 -21.80 3.89 19.46
C LYS A 480 -22.45 3.64 18.09
N LEU A 481 -23.77 3.54 18.03
CA LEU A 481 -24.50 3.36 16.77
C LEU A 481 -24.45 4.62 15.92
N TRP A 482 -24.61 5.78 16.55
CA TRP A 482 -24.51 7.09 15.89
C TRP A 482 -23.10 7.31 15.31
N LEU A 483 -22.04 7.08 16.10
CA LEU A 483 -20.66 7.20 15.62
C LEU A 483 -20.39 6.24 14.45
N ARG A 484 -20.89 5.00 14.52
CA ARG A 484 -20.75 4.04 13.43
C ARG A 484 -21.40 4.53 12.13
N GLU A 485 -22.54 5.20 12.24
CA GLU A 485 -23.24 5.77 11.09
C GLU A 485 -22.49 6.98 10.52
N GLN A 486 -21.95 7.85 11.38
CA GLN A 486 -21.10 8.95 10.94
C GLN A 486 -19.82 8.45 10.25
N VAL A 487 -19.18 7.41 10.78
CA VAL A 487 -18.00 6.78 10.16
C VAL A 487 -18.35 6.20 8.79
N ARG A 488 -19.54 5.57 8.65
CA ARG A 488 -20.03 5.10 7.36
C ARG A 488 -20.15 6.26 6.37
N ARG A 489 -20.80 7.36 6.76
CA ARG A 489 -21.05 8.52 5.91
C ARG A 489 -19.77 9.26 5.51
N GLU A 490 -18.85 9.48 6.46
CA GLU A 490 -17.68 10.32 6.22
C GLU A 490 -16.47 9.57 5.68
N PHE A 491 -16.29 8.28 6.00
CA PHE A 491 -15.06 7.55 5.63
C PHE A 491 -15.29 6.35 4.71
N VAL A 492 -16.45 5.68 4.80
CA VAL A 492 -16.76 4.52 3.94
C VAL A 492 -17.45 4.95 2.65
N GLN A 493 -18.47 5.81 2.75
CA GLN A 493 -19.24 6.31 1.62
C GLN A 493 -19.24 7.85 1.62
N PRO A 494 -18.04 8.48 1.56
CA PRO A 494 -17.92 9.93 1.60
C PRO A 494 -18.61 10.59 0.42
N GLU A 495 -19.46 11.57 0.71
CA GLU A 495 -19.79 12.59 -0.29
C GLU A 495 -18.53 13.39 -0.67
N PRO A 496 -18.33 13.75 -1.95
CA PRO A 496 -17.23 14.60 -2.37
C PRO A 496 -17.23 15.92 -1.59
N ILE A 497 -16.05 16.36 -1.13
CA ILE A 497 -15.90 17.69 -0.54
C ILE A 497 -15.99 18.72 -1.66
N ASP A 498 -16.77 19.76 -1.44
CA ASP A 498 -16.93 20.87 -2.37
C ASP A 498 -15.59 21.51 -2.75
N GLY A 499 -15.45 21.89 -4.02
CA GLY A 499 -14.21 22.41 -4.59
C GLY A 499 -13.75 23.70 -3.92
N GLU A 500 -14.67 24.57 -3.50
CA GLU A 500 -14.32 25.82 -2.81
C GLU A 500 -13.86 25.56 -1.38
N ILE A 501 -14.41 24.55 -0.71
CA ILE A 501 -13.91 24.09 0.59
C ILE A 501 -12.48 23.57 0.45
N LYS A 502 -12.17 22.77 -0.57
CA LYS A 502 -10.81 22.29 -0.84
C LYS A 502 -9.83 23.44 -1.09
N LYS A 503 -10.20 24.41 -1.93
CA LYS A 503 -9.37 25.62 -2.17
C LYS A 503 -9.18 26.43 -0.90
N ARG A 504 -10.21 26.53 -0.05
CA ARG A 504 -10.14 27.24 1.23
C ARG A 504 -9.22 26.54 2.22
N ILE A 505 -9.24 25.21 2.29
CA ILE A 505 -8.29 24.42 3.08
C ILE A 505 -6.86 24.70 2.59
N LEU A 506 -6.63 24.65 1.27
CA LEU A 506 -5.31 24.96 0.70
C LEU A 506 -4.88 26.39 1.03
N TRP A 507 -5.76 27.38 0.88
CA TRP A 507 -5.48 28.78 1.22
C TRP A 507 -5.05 28.95 2.68
N LYS A 508 -5.69 28.21 3.60
CA LYS A 508 -5.35 28.24 5.03
C LYS A 508 -4.03 27.53 5.34
N LEU A 509 -3.71 26.46 4.63
CA LEU A 509 -2.37 25.84 4.68
C LEU A 509 -1.28 26.76 4.15
N ILE A 510 -1.53 27.47 3.04
CA ILE A 510 -0.63 28.51 2.51
C ILE A 510 -0.45 29.62 3.54
N SER A 511 -1.54 30.09 4.14
CA SER A 511 -1.50 31.11 5.19
C SER A 511 -0.65 30.66 6.39
N ALA A 512 -0.82 29.42 6.82
CA ALA A 512 -0.05 28.85 7.93
C ALA A 512 1.45 28.79 7.63
N GLU A 513 1.83 28.18 6.49
CA GLU A 513 3.23 27.98 6.14
C GLU A 513 3.94 29.30 5.79
N GLN A 514 3.30 30.18 5.01
CA GLN A 514 3.93 31.44 4.61
C GLN A 514 4.12 32.40 5.78
N PHE A 515 3.23 32.38 6.78
CA PHE A 515 3.43 33.17 8.00
C PHE A 515 4.71 32.78 8.74
N GLU A 516 4.93 31.47 8.92
CA GLU A 516 6.12 30.94 9.60
C GLU A 516 7.41 31.29 8.84
N ARG A 517 7.40 31.07 7.52
CA ARG A 517 8.54 31.41 6.64
C ARG A 517 8.83 32.90 6.62
N PHE A 518 7.79 33.73 6.61
CA PHE A 518 7.93 35.18 6.65
C PHE A 518 8.61 35.64 7.95
N LEU A 519 8.12 35.16 9.10
CA LEU A 519 8.74 35.44 10.41
C LEU A 519 10.19 34.96 10.45
N ASN A 520 10.47 33.75 9.94
CA ASN A 520 11.82 33.20 9.89
C ASN A 520 12.79 34.06 9.07
N THR A 521 12.29 34.65 7.98
CA THR A 521 13.11 35.47 7.08
C THR A 521 13.35 36.86 7.65
N LYS A 522 12.34 37.49 8.26
CA LYS A 522 12.42 38.88 8.74
C LYS A 522 13.00 39.01 10.16
N TYR A 523 12.78 38.01 11.02
CA TYR A 523 13.15 38.06 12.44
C TYR A 523 14.00 36.84 12.85
N LEU A 524 15.20 36.75 12.27
CA LEU A 524 16.11 35.64 12.51
C LEU A 524 16.46 35.50 14.01
N GLY A 525 16.37 34.29 14.54
CA GLY A 525 16.73 33.97 15.93
C GLY A 525 15.70 34.37 16.99
N GLN A 526 14.60 35.04 16.61
CA GLN A 526 13.50 35.28 17.56
C GLN A 526 12.64 34.02 17.73
N LYS A 527 12.36 33.67 18.99
CA LYS A 527 11.51 32.53 19.35
C LYS A 527 10.06 32.81 18.97
N ARG A 528 9.44 31.86 18.26
CA ARG A 528 8.05 31.95 17.82
C ARG A 528 7.25 30.65 18.01
N PHE A 529 7.93 29.53 18.27
CA PHE A 529 7.32 28.21 18.45
C PHE A 529 6.50 27.76 17.24
N SER A 530 7.23 27.64 16.13
CA SER A 530 6.66 27.41 14.80
C SER A 530 5.66 26.25 14.71
N LEU A 531 4.60 26.45 13.92
CA LEU A 531 3.63 25.41 13.59
C LEU A 531 4.08 24.49 12.42
N GLU A 532 5.24 24.72 11.81
CA GLU A 532 5.70 23.94 10.66
C GLU A 532 5.76 22.42 10.96
N GLY A 533 5.08 21.63 10.12
CA GLY A 533 4.82 20.19 10.29
C GLY A 533 3.47 19.84 10.94
N CYS A 534 2.72 20.83 11.44
CA CYS A 534 1.36 20.71 11.98
C CYS A 534 0.42 21.79 11.41
N GLU A 535 0.67 22.26 10.18
CA GLU A 535 -0.05 23.38 9.57
C GLU A 535 -1.56 23.12 9.45
N THR A 536 -1.99 21.85 9.39
CA THR A 536 -3.39 21.41 9.33
C THR A 536 -4.25 21.92 10.49
N ILE A 537 -3.65 22.31 11.61
CA ILE A 537 -4.38 22.95 12.72
C ILE A 537 -5.10 24.23 12.27
N VAL A 538 -4.49 25.04 11.39
CA VAL A 538 -5.07 26.30 10.92
C VAL A 538 -6.33 26.10 10.09
N PRO A 539 -6.37 25.28 9.01
CA PRO A 539 -7.61 24.98 8.31
C PRO A 539 -8.61 24.23 9.21
N LEU A 540 -8.17 23.39 10.14
CA LEU A 540 -9.06 22.68 11.07
C LEU A 540 -9.85 23.67 11.93
N VAL A 541 -9.19 24.60 12.62
CA VAL A 541 -9.87 25.61 13.44
C VAL A 541 -10.66 26.59 12.57
N ASP A 542 -10.16 26.93 11.37
CA ASP A 542 -10.89 27.78 10.42
C ASP A 542 -12.24 27.15 10.01
N ARG A 543 -12.26 25.85 9.74
CA ARG A 543 -13.49 25.11 9.40
C ARG A 543 -14.36 24.83 10.62
N LEU A 544 -13.76 24.71 11.81
CA LEU A 544 -14.50 24.56 13.07
C LEU A 544 -15.42 25.75 13.28
N ILE A 545 -14.90 26.96 13.13
CA ILE A 545 -15.69 28.19 13.33
C ILE A 545 -16.84 28.30 12.31
N GLU A 546 -16.60 27.89 11.07
CA GLU A 546 -17.62 27.94 10.00
C GLU A 546 -18.77 26.97 10.30
N ARG A 547 -18.43 25.72 10.62
CA ARG A 547 -19.40 24.70 10.98
C ARG A 547 -20.10 25.03 12.31
N ALA A 548 -19.39 25.64 13.26
CA ALA A 548 -19.98 26.09 14.51
C ALA A 548 -21.10 27.12 14.25
N GLY A 549 -20.87 28.11 13.38
CA GLY A 549 -21.90 29.07 13.00
C GLY A 549 -23.09 28.44 12.27
N GLU A 550 -22.88 27.41 11.44
CA GLU A 550 -23.97 26.61 10.83
C GLU A 550 -24.82 25.88 11.88
N LEU A 551 -24.19 25.43 12.97
CA LEU A 551 -24.85 24.74 14.08
C LEU A 551 -25.47 25.69 15.12
N GLY A 552 -25.40 27.00 14.90
CA GLY A 552 -25.97 28.01 15.79
C GLY A 552 -25.10 28.34 17.01
N ILE A 553 -23.82 27.99 17.00
CA ILE A 553 -22.86 28.44 18.01
C ILE A 553 -22.49 29.89 17.74
N GLU A 554 -22.60 30.73 18.78
CA GLU A 554 -22.44 32.19 18.72
C GLU A 554 -21.15 32.65 19.40
N ASP A 555 -20.63 31.91 20.39
CA ASP A 555 -19.39 32.25 21.11
C ASP A 555 -18.48 31.02 21.21
N ILE A 556 -17.20 31.21 20.87
CA ILE A 556 -16.16 30.20 21.02
C ILE A 556 -15.05 30.76 21.91
N THR A 557 -14.81 30.10 23.04
CA THR A 557 -13.68 30.41 23.91
C THR A 557 -12.58 29.38 23.68
N LEU A 558 -11.38 29.85 23.35
CA LEU A 558 -10.22 29.03 23.03
C LEU A 558 -9.15 29.10 24.13
N GLY A 559 -8.57 27.96 24.44
CA GLY A 559 -7.31 27.82 25.18
C GLY A 559 -6.26 27.15 24.31
N MET A 560 -5.02 27.62 24.34
CA MET A 560 -3.92 26.93 23.65
C MET A 560 -2.55 27.22 24.26
N ALA A 561 -1.63 26.26 24.11
CA ALA A 561 -0.22 26.44 24.42
C ALA A 561 0.51 27.37 23.42
N HIS A 562 1.85 27.39 23.47
CA HIS A 562 2.70 28.23 22.62
C HIS A 562 2.71 27.80 21.14
N ARG A 563 2.54 26.50 20.85
CA ARG A 563 2.78 25.93 19.52
C ARG A 563 1.81 26.49 18.48
N GLY A 564 2.34 27.25 17.52
CA GLY A 564 1.54 27.89 16.48
C GLY A 564 0.57 28.98 16.96
N ARG A 565 0.70 29.47 18.20
CA ARG A 565 -0.23 30.48 18.74
C ARG A 565 -0.27 31.76 17.91
N LEU A 566 0.90 32.27 17.52
CA LEU A 566 1.00 33.45 16.65
C LEU A 566 0.31 33.22 15.30
N ASN A 567 0.38 31.98 14.80
CA ASN A 567 -0.26 31.56 13.57
C ASN A 567 -1.79 31.59 13.71
N VAL A 568 -2.33 31.02 14.80
CA VAL A 568 -3.77 31.05 15.12
C VAL A 568 -4.27 32.49 15.30
N LEU A 569 -3.53 33.33 16.04
CA LEU A 569 -3.84 34.74 16.20
C LEU A 569 -3.92 35.47 14.84
N ALA A 570 -2.90 35.28 13.99
CA ALA A 570 -2.78 35.97 12.71
C ALA A 570 -3.75 35.48 11.62
N ASN A 571 -4.05 34.18 11.60
CA ASN A 571 -4.70 33.51 10.47
C ASN A 571 -6.09 32.95 10.80
N VAL A 572 -6.49 32.88 12.08
CA VAL A 572 -7.78 32.34 12.53
C VAL A 572 -8.63 33.38 13.26
N ILE A 573 -8.13 33.98 14.35
CA ILE A 573 -8.94 34.87 15.21
C ILE A 573 -9.26 36.20 14.52
N GLY A 574 -8.31 36.80 13.77
CA GLY A 574 -8.54 38.08 13.11
C GLY A 574 -7.30 38.71 12.48
N HIS A 575 -7.36 40.02 12.17
CA HIS A 575 -6.28 40.78 11.53
C HIS A 575 -5.15 41.19 12.49
N PHE A 576 -4.62 40.23 13.26
CA PHE A 576 -3.59 40.49 14.28
C PHE A 576 -2.16 40.52 13.74
N CYS A 577 -1.95 40.38 12.42
CA CYS A 577 -0.60 40.41 11.82
C CYS A 577 0.15 41.71 12.17
N GLU A 578 -0.53 42.86 12.10
CA GLU A 578 0.07 44.16 12.40
C GLU A 578 0.45 44.30 13.88
N ARG A 579 -0.44 43.89 14.80
CA ARG A 579 -0.15 43.80 16.25
C ARG A 579 1.08 42.93 16.51
N ILE A 580 1.12 41.73 15.93
CA ILE A 580 2.23 40.78 16.09
C ILE A 580 3.52 41.41 15.57
N PHE A 581 3.55 41.93 14.35
CA PHE A 581 4.75 42.52 13.77
C PHE A 581 5.22 43.75 14.54
N THR A 582 4.31 44.57 15.07
CA THR A 582 4.66 45.71 15.94
C THR A 582 5.39 45.24 17.20
N ALA A 583 4.93 44.15 17.82
CA ALA A 583 5.62 43.55 18.95
C ALA A 583 6.99 42.98 18.56
N PHE A 584 7.16 42.46 17.33
CA PHE A 584 8.46 41.96 16.84
C PHE A 584 9.46 43.08 16.55
N GLU A 585 8.99 44.26 16.14
CA GLU A 585 9.78 45.49 16.02
C GLU A 585 10.11 46.12 17.39
N GLY A 586 9.61 45.54 18.49
CA GLY A 586 9.91 45.98 19.86
C GLY A 586 9.07 47.16 20.35
N SER A 587 7.90 47.39 19.73
CA SER A 587 6.95 48.43 20.13
C SER A 587 5.60 47.84 20.55
N VAL A 588 4.71 48.66 21.07
CA VAL A 588 3.35 48.30 21.49
C VAL A 588 2.35 48.90 20.51
N HIS A 589 1.45 48.08 20.00
CA HIS A 589 0.45 48.56 19.04
C HIS A 589 -0.57 49.48 19.75
N PRO A 590 -0.92 50.67 19.21
CA PRO A 590 -1.79 51.65 19.88
C PRO A 590 -3.17 51.13 20.31
N SER A 591 -3.75 50.21 19.53
CA SER A 591 -5.02 49.54 19.86
C SER A 591 -4.91 48.49 20.97
N PHE A 592 -3.69 48.14 21.38
CA PHE A 592 -3.38 47.10 22.38
C PHE A 592 -2.33 47.59 23.40
N PRO A 593 -2.60 48.69 24.13
CA PRO A 593 -1.63 49.27 25.07
C PRO A 593 -1.31 48.35 26.25
N ALA A 594 -2.17 47.37 26.54
CA ALA A 594 -1.99 46.39 27.62
C ALA A 594 -1.13 45.17 27.21
N ASP A 595 -0.52 45.19 26.02
CA ASP A 595 0.45 44.16 25.60
C ASP A 595 1.77 44.24 26.38
N GLU A 596 1.93 45.25 27.23
CA GLU A 596 3.00 45.39 28.22
C GLU A 596 2.78 44.40 29.38
N GLY A 597 3.71 43.46 29.57
CA GLY A 597 3.78 42.64 30.79
C GLY A 597 4.03 41.14 30.61
N ASP A 598 3.95 40.60 29.38
CA ASP A 598 4.27 39.19 29.12
C ASP A 598 4.76 38.95 27.67
N VAL A 599 5.25 37.74 27.39
CA VAL A 599 5.74 37.35 26.07
C VAL A 599 4.62 37.22 25.03
N LYS A 600 4.95 37.50 23.77
CA LYS A 600 4.01 37.58 22.62
C LYS A 600 3.07 36.36 22.48
N TYR A 601 3.56 35.18 22.85
CA TYR A 601 2.84 33.91 22.75
C TYR A 601 2.05 33.53 24.01
N HIS A 602 1.83 34.47 24.94
CA HIS A 602 0.88 34.34 26.07
C HIS A 602 -0.34 35.25 25.92
N GLN A 603 -0.29 36.21 25.00
CA GLN A 603 -1.32 37.24 24.85
C GLN A 603 -2.66 36.65 24.41
N GLY A 604 -3.74 37.15 25.00
CA GLY A 604 -5.11 36.86 24.59
C GLY A 604 -5.58 37.73 23.42
N ALA A 605 -6.72 37.37 22.85
CA ALA A 605 -7.36 38.14 21.79
C ALA A 605 -8.87 37.93 21.77
N VAL A 606 -9.61 38.97 21.39
CA VAL A 606 -11.04 38.89 21.08
C VAL A 606 -11.22 39.29 19.62
N GLY A 607 -12.00 38.50 18.89
CA GLY A 607 -12.37 38.76 17.50
C GLY A 607 -13.83 38.41 17.25
N GLU A 608 -14.39 38.93 16.18
CA GLU A 608 -15.67 38.50 15.61
C GLU A 608 -15.41 38.01 14.19
N ARG A 609 -15.98 36.86 13.84
CA ARG A 609 -15.88 36.30 12.49
C ARG A 609 -17.27 36.08 11.91
N GLU A 610 -17.48 36.60 10.71
CA GLU A 610 -18.64 36.26 9.90
C GLU A 610 -18.35 34.98 9.10
N THR A 611 -19.21 33.98 9.24
CA THR A 611 -19.14 32.71 8.50
C THR A 611 -19.67 32.90 7.08
N ALA A 612 -19.40 31.93 6.20
CA ALA A 612 -19.95 31.93 4.84
C ALA A 612 -21.49 31.91 4.80
N SER A 613 -22.15 31.47 5.88
CA SER A 613 -23.60 31.49 6.05
C SER A 613 -24.15 32.83 6.59
N GLY A 614 -23.29 33.84 6.79
CA GLY A 614 -23.67 35.16 7.32
C GLY A 614 -23.89 35.18 8.83
N LYS A 615 -23.53 34.11 9.55
CA LYS A 615 -23.61 34.05 11.01
C LYS A 615 -22.36 34.66 11.62
N LYS A 616 -22.53 35.42 12.69
CA LYS A 616 -21.44 36.02 13.45
C LYS A 616 -21.09 35.11 14.61
N VAL A 617 -19.81 34.77 14.72
CA VAL A 617 -19.25 33.98 15.82
C VAL A 617 -18.20 34.81 16.53
N ARG A 618 -18.40 35.05 17.82
CA ARG A 618 -17.43 35.71 18.69
C ARG A 618 -16.35 34.71 19.09
N LEU A 619 -15.10 35.13 19.01
CA LEU A 619 -13.93 34.31 19.32
C LEU A 619 -13.16 34.97 20.46
N THR A 620 -12.91 34.22 21.53
CA THR A 620 -12.10 34.67 22.66
C THR A 620 -10.95 33.71 22.87
N LEU A 621 -9.72 34.11 22.56
CA LEU A 621 -8.52 33.37 22.93
C LEU A 621 -8.06 33.84 24.32
N SER A 622 -8.11 32.93 25.30
CA SER A 622 -7.69 33.21 26.67
C SER A 622 -6.18 33.46 26.74
N PRO A 623 -5.71 34.47 27.50
CA PRO A 623 -4.30 34.55 27.87
C PRO A 623 -3.90 33.36 28.75
N ASN A 624 -2.64 32.96 28.70
CA ASN A 624 -2.14 31.84 29.49
C ASN A 624 -0.68 32.04 29.89
N THR A 625 -0.27 31.41 30.99
CA THR A 625 1.15 31.36 31.39
C THR A 625 1.90 30.27 30.60
N SER A 626 3.21 30.15 30.84
CA SER A 626 4.01 29.04 30.30
C SER A 626 3.71 27.67 30.92
N HIS A 627 2.97 27.61 32.04
CA HIS A 627 2.55 26.34 32.65
C HIS A 627 1.51 25.69 31.73
N LEU A 628 1.94 24.69 30.96
CA LEU A 628 1.11 24.00 29.98
C LEU A 628 -0.13 23.40 30.66
N GLU A 629 -1.26 23.41 29.95
CA GLU A 629 -2.56 22.90 30.39
C GLU A 629 -3.22 23.66 31.58
N ALA A 630 -2.51 24.59 32.24
CA ALA A 630 -3.10 25.38 33.34
C ALA A 630 -4.24 26.30 32.91
N VAL A 631 -4.35 26.59 31.60
CA VAL A 631 -5.43 27.41 31.03
C VAL A 631 -6.72 26.62 30.82
N ASP A 632 -6.67 25.29 30.83
CA ASP A 632 -7.80 24.42 30.51
C ASP A 632 -9.03 24.69 31.41
N PRO A 633 -8.94 24.61 32.75
CA PRO A 633 -10.09 24.88 33.60
C PRO A 633 -10.50 26.37 33.59
N VAL A 634 -9.58 27.28 33.25
CA VAL A 634 -9.88 28.70 33.11
C VAL A 634 -10.81 28.94 31.92
N VAL A 635 -10.53 28.30 30.79
CA VAL A 635 -11.39 28.38 29.59
C VAL A 635 -12.75 27.75 29.82
N GLU A 636 -12.81 26.62 30.53
CA GLU A 636 -14.09 26.03 30.94
C GLU A 636 -14.89 27.00 31.82
N GLY A 637 -14.25 27.64 32.81
CA GLY A 637 -14.87 28.65 33.65
C GLY A 637 -15.36 29.89 32.87
N MET A 638 -14.54 30.40 31.94
CA MET A 638 -14.92 31.52 31.07
C MET A 638 -16.12 31.19 30.17
N THR A 639 -16.12 29.97 29.61
CA THR A 639 -17.21 29.50 28.77
C THR A 639 -18.49 29.33 29.58
N ARG A 640 -18.37 28.74 30.77
CA ARG A 640 -19.50 28.57 31.69
C ARG A 640 -20.10 29.92 32.11
N ALA A 641 -19.26 30.89 32.46
CA ALA A 641 -19.72 32.25 32.79
C ALA A 641 -20.45 32.92 31.60
N THR A 642 -19.95 32.70 30.38
CA THR A 642 -20.59 33.17 29.15
C THR A 642 -21.97 32.53 28.97
N GLN A 643 -22.10 31.23 29.19
CA GLN A 643 -23.38 30.51 29.13
C GLN A 643 -24.37 31.02 30.18
N ASP A 644 -23.93 31.19 31.43
CA ASP A 644 -24.77 31.72 32.52
C ASP A 644 -25.25 33.15 32.17
N THR A 645 -24.35 34.00 31.64
CA THR A 645 -24.70 35.35 31.18
C THR A 645 -25.70 35.33 30.01
N MET A 646 -25.56 34.39 29.07
CA MET A 646 -26.50 34.23 27.95
C MET A 646 -27.90 33.84 28.43
N MET A 647 -28.00 32.98 29.45
CA MET A 647 -29.27 32.60 30.06
C MET A 647 -29.98 33.80 30.69
N GLU A 648 -29.23 34.65 31.41
CA GLU A 648 -29.78 35.85 32.06
C GLU A 648 -30.25 36.91 31.05
N ARG A 649 -29.52 37.09 29.95
CA ARG A 649 -29.80 38.17 28.98
C ARG A 649 -30.91 37.85 28.00
N VAL A 650 -31.09 36.57 27.64
CA VAL A 650 -31.92 36.15 26.50
C VAL A 650 -32.95 35.07 26.89
N GLU A 651 -33.17 34.87 28.19
CA GLU A 651 -34.12 33.88 28.75
C GLU A 651 -33.96 32.46 28.15
N LEU A 652 -32.72 32.03 27.92
CA LEU A 652 -32.42 30.71 27.37
C LEU A 652 -32.48 29.62 28.43
N SER A 653 -32.92 28.43 28.04
CA SER A 653 -32.71 27.23 28.85
C SER A 653 -31.21 26.91 28.94
N ARG A 654 -30.83 26.14 29.97
CA ARG A 654 -29.43 25.66 30.12
C ARG A 654 -28.96 24.95 28.86
N GLU A 655 -29.77 24.06 28.29
CA GLU A 655 -29.41 23.26 27.10
C GLU A 655 -29.18 24.13 25.86
N GLU A 656 -29.99 25.17 25.66
CA GLU A 656 -29.77 26.15 24.59
C GLU A 656 -28.48 26.94 24.80
N ALA A 657 -28.17 27.37 26.03
CA ALA A 657 -26.93 28.05 26.33
C ALA A 657 -25.70 27.16 26.09
N LEU A 658 -25.75 25.88 26.51
CA LEU A 658 -24.71 24.89 26.23
C LEU A 658 -24.48 24.73 24.72
N SER A 659 -25.56 24.78 23.93
CA SER A 659 -25.52 24.64 22.47
C SER A 659 -24.95 25.86 21.74
N ARG A 660 -24.93 27.05 22.37
CA ARG A 660 -24.54 28.32 21.73
C ARG A 660 -23.13 28.81 22.10
N ALA A 661 -22.56 28.35 23.21
CA ALA A 661 -21.19 28.68 23.60
C ALA A 661 -20.32 27.41 23.64
N LEU A 662 -19.19 27.43 22.92
CA LEU A 662 -18.32 26.28 22.72
C LEU A 662 -16.91 26.52 23.29
N PRO A 663 -16.44 25.69 24.23
CA PRO A 663 -15.02 25.65 24.59
C PRO A 663 -14.22 24.82 23.58
N VAL A 664 -13.04 25.33 23.20
CA VAL A 664 -12.07 24.63 22.34
C VAL A 664 -10.69 24.70 22.98
N LEU A 665 -10.08 23.56 23.25
CA LEU A 665 -8.77 23.47 23.90
C LEU A 665 -7.74 22.83 22.97
N LEU A 666 -6.59 23.49 22.78
CA LEU A 666 -5.49 23.01 21.95
C LEU A 666 -4.28 22.66 22.83
N HIS A 667 -3.86 21.40 22.76
CA HIS A 667 -2.86 20.84 23.66
C HIS A 667 -1.60 20.37 22.92
N GLY A 668 -0.51 20.16 23.64
CA GLY A 668 0.66 19.42 23.13
C GLY A 668 0.59 17.95 23.56
N ASP A 669 1.11 17.02 22.75
CA ASP A 669 1.04 15.57 23.04
C ASP A 669 1.65 15.17 24.38
N ALA A 670 2.85 15.68 24.69
CA ALA A 670 3.52 15.37 25.96
C ALA A 670 2.81 15.99 27.18
N ALA A 671 2.27 17.19 27.03
CA ALA A 671 1.64 17.92 28.12
C ALA A 671 0.24 17.38 28.44
N PHE A 672 -0.56 17.05 27.41
CA PHE A 672 -1.87 16.42 27.56
C PHE A 672 -1.78 15.08 28.32
N ALA A 673 -0.74 14.30 28.06
CA ALA A 673 -0.52 13.02 28.74
C ALA A 673 0.06 13.16 30.16
N GLY A 674 0.85 14.21 30.41
CA GLY A 674 1.70 14.32 31.60
C GLY A 674 1.19 15.26 32.69
N GLN A 675 0.31 16.22 32.39
CA GLN A 675 -0.17 17.21 33.36
C GLN A 675 -1.49 16.74 34.02
N GLY A 676 -1.49 16.62 35.36
CA GLY A 676 -2.66 16.17 36.12
C GLY A 676 -3.89 17.07 35.98
N ILE A 677 -3.70 18.36 35.69
CA ILE A 677 -4.79 19.33 35.50
C ILE A 677 -5.69 19.00 34.29
N VAL A 678 -5.16 18.28 33.30
CA VAL A 678 -5.96 17.77 32.16
C VAL A 678 -6.99 16.77 32.66
N MET A 679 -6.55 15.83 33.50
CA MET A 679 -7.42 14.85 34.13
C MET A 679 -8.46 15.54 35.03
N GLU A 680 -8.03 16.48 35.87
CA GLU A 680 -8.94 17.24 36.72
C GLU A 680 -10.02 17.97 35.90
N THR A 681 -9.63 18.62 34.80
CA THR A 681 -10.56 19.37 33.94
C THR A 681 -11.55 18.45 33.22
N LEU A 682 -11.08 17.34 32.65
CA LEU A 682 -11.95 16.34 32.02
C LEU A 682 -13.00 15.80 33.02
N GLN A 683 -12.63 15.59 34.28
CA GLN A 683 -13.60 15.16 35.31
C GLN A 683 -14.73 16.18 35.56
N LEU A 684 -14.52 17.46 35.23
CA LEU A 684 -15.54 18.51 35.36
C LEU A 684 -16.58 18.48 34.23
N ALA A 685 -16.29 17.85 33.10
CA ALA A 685 -17.03 17.98 31.84
C ALA A 685 -18.55 17.75 31.96
N GLN A 686 -18.99 16.87 32.86
CA GLN A 686 -20.41 16.53 33.05
C GLN A 686 -20.97 16.95 34.41
N LEU A 687 -20.15 17.51 35.31
CA LEU A 687 -20.61 17.93 36.63
C LEU A 687 -21.54 19.14 36.51
N ARG A 688 -22.70 19.13 37.18
CA ARG A 688 -23.69 20.22 37.09
C ARG A 688 -23.07 21.60 37.34
N GLY A 689 -22.16 21.71 38.32
CA GLY A 689 -21.48 22.95 38.70
C GLY A 689 -20.56 23.51 37.61
N TYR A 690 -20.04 22.66 36.72
CA TYR A 690 -18.91 23.02 35.84
C TYR A 690 -19.16 22.75 34.35
N ARG A 691 -20.08 21.85 34.00
CA ARG A 691 -20.33 21.44 32.62
C ARG A 691 -20.57 22.63 31.69
N THR A 692 -19.95 22.55 30.53
CA THR A 692 -19.99 23.54 29.43
C THR A 692 -20.58 22.97 28.15
N GLY A 693 -21.16 21.77 28.22
CA GLY A 693 -21.86 21.14 27.09
C GLY A 693 -20.93 20.43 26.11
N GLY A 694 -19.76 20.00 26.59
CA GLY A 694 -18.78 19.27 25.79
C GLY A 694 -17.73 20.18 25.16
N THR A 695 -16.46 19.81 25.33
CA THR A 695 -15.29 20.52 24.80
C THR A 695 -14.73 19.81 23.57
N ILE A 696 -14.34 20.60 22.55
CA ILE A 696 -13.55 20.07 21.43
C ILE A 696 -12.07 20.18 21.82
N HIS A 697 -11.44 19.05 22.10
CA HIS A 697 -10.00 18.98 22.35
C HIS A 697 -9.25 18.71 21.05
N ILE A 698 -8.22 19.50 20.76
CA ILE A 698 -7.37 19.32 19.59
C ILE A 698 -5.93 19.13 20.07
N ILE A 699 -5.36 17.96 19.86
CA ILE A 699 -3.97 17.69 20.22
C ILE A 699 -3.08 18.00 19.03
N ILE A 700 -2.12 18.91 19.20
CA ILE A 700 -1.06 19.18 18.22
C ILE A 700 0.07 18.15 18.45
N ASN A 701 -0.21 16.91 18.08
CA ASN A 701 0.67 15.78 18.35
C ASN A 701 1.81 15.74 17.34
N ASN A 702 2.93 16.33 17.72
CA ASN A 702 4.11 16.39 16.87
C ASN A 702 5.14 15.31 17.20
N GLN A 703 4.72 14.32 18.01
CA GLN A 703 5.46 13.12 18.39
C GLN A 703 6.75 13.41 19.17
N ILE A 704 6.85 14.57 19.84
CA ILE A 704 8.03 14.96 20.62
C ILE A 704 7.71 16.08 21.62
N GLY A 705 8.13 15.89 22.89
CA GLY A 705 8.06 16.90 23.93
C GLY A 705 9.45 17.48 24.22
N PHE A 706 9.76 18.68 23.72
CA PHE A 706 11.13 19.25 23.75
C PHE A 706 12.13 18.29 23.06
N THR A 707 12.88 17.49 23.82
CA THR A 707 13.82 16.44 23.37
C THR A 707 13.33 15.02 23.67
N THR A 708 12.27 14.89 24.48
CA THR A 708 11.74 13.63 25.00
C THR A 708 10.86 12.97 23.96
N SER A 709 11.14 11.70 23.66
CA SER A 709 10.32 10.89 22.75
C SER A 709 9.02 10.41 23.44
N PRO A 710 8.00 10.03 22.66
CA PRO A 710 6.73 9.50 23.17
C PRO A 710 6.88 8.40 24.22
N GLU A 711 7.81 7.46 24.00
CA GLU A 711 8.04 6.29 24.85
C GLU A 711 8.57 6.67 26.24
N ALA A 712 9.19 7.85 26.37
CA ALA A 712 9.66 8.40 27.64
C ALA A 712 8.70 9.46 28.21
N GLY A 713 7.69 9.90 27.44
CA GLY A 713 6.72 10.92 27.83
C GLY A 713 5.41 10.38 28.41
N ARG A 714 5.09 9.10 28.20
CA ARG A 714 3.84 8.47 28.67
C ARG A 714 3.96 6.95 28.80
N SER A 715 3.03 6.35 29.54
CA SER A 715 2.93 4.89 29.75
C SER A 715 1.85 4.20 28.94
N SER A 716 1.20 4.93 28.02
CA SER A 716 0.10 4.48 27.18
C SER A 716 0.44 4.61 25.69
N ILE A 717 -0.36 4.02 24.80
CA ILE A 717 -0.09 4.06 23.35
C ILE A 717 -0.26 5.49 22.85
N TYR A 718 -1.39 6.12 23.16
CA TYR A 718 -1.72 7.46 22.70
C TYR A 718 -1.58 8.48 23.82
N SER A 719 -1.20 9.72 23.46
CA SER A 719 -1.23 10.84 24.40
C SER A 719 -2.64 11.12 24.93
N THR A 720 -3.67 10.72 24.19
CA THR A 720 -5.08 10.96 24.48
C THR A 720 -5.76 9.93 25.37
N ASP A 721 -5.07 8.88 25.80
CA ASP A 721 -5.68 7.79 26.57
C ASP A 721 -6.35 8.27 27.88
N VAL A 722 -5.92 9.42 28.44
CA VAL A 722 -6.57 10.06 29.60
C VAL A 722 -8.04 10.41 29.35
N ALA A 723 -8.42 10.79 28.12
CA ALA A 723 -9.79 11.13 27.75
C ALA A 723 -10.76 9.94 27.76
N ARG A 724 -10.24 8.70 27.81
CA ARG A 724 -11.08 7.50 27.90
C ARG A 724 -11.79 7.39 29.24
N MET A 725 -11.29 8.05 30.30
CA MET A 725 -11.91 7.99 31.63
C MET A 725 -13.32 8.60 31.64
N THR A 726 -13.56 9.64 30.84
CA THR A 726 -14.87 10.29 30.67
C THR A 726 -15.67 9.70 29.52
N GLN A 727 -15.18 8.61 28.92
CA GLN A 727 -15.77 7.96 27.75
C GLN A 727 -15.86 8.88 26.53
N SER A 728 -14.94 9.82 26.35
CA SER A 728 -14.89 10.65 25.14
C SER A 728 -14.47 9.83 23.93
N PRO A 729 -15.12 9.98 22.77
CA PRO A 729 -14.60 9.46 21.50
C PRO A 729 -13.30 10.17 21.12
N ILE A 730 -12.39 9.43 20.49
CA ILE A 730 -11.07 9.92 20.09
C ILE A 730 -10.84 9.63 18.61
N PHE A 731 -10.39 10.63 17.87
CA PHE A 731 -10.03 10.54 16.45
C PHE A 731 -8.55 10.87 16.28
N HIS A 732 -7.75 9.87 15.93
CA HIS A 732 -6.33 10.03 15.57
C HIS A 732 -6.22 10.30 14.09
N ILE A 733 -5.74 11.48 13.71
CA ILE A 733 -5.84 12.03 12.36
C ILE A 733 -4.43 12.23 11.81
N ASN A 734 -4.20 11.75 10.59
CA ASN A 734 -2.97 12.05 9.87
C ASN A 734 -2.91 13.54 9.50
N GLY A 735 -1.95 14.26 10.07
CA GLY A 735 -1.76 15.69 9.87
C GLY A 735 -1.43 16.10 8.42
N ASP A 736 -1.01 15.15 7.57
CA ASP A 736 -0.82 15.38 6.13
C ASP A 736 -2.11 15.26 5.31
N ASP A 737 -3.21 14.79 5.90
CA ASP A 737 -4.51 14.68 5.23
C ASP A 737 -5.52 15.69 5.83
N PRO A 738 -5.52 16.94 5.34
CA PRO A 738 -6.42 17.97 5.84
C PRO A 738 -7.89 17.70 5.48
N GLU A 739 -8.18 16.87 4.47
CA GLU A 739 -9.56 16.46 4.15
C GLU A 739 -10.09 15.45 5.18
N ALA A 740 -9.25 14.51 5.61
CA ALA A 740 -9.56 13.61 6.70
C ALA A 740 -9.80 14.38 8.02
N ALA A 741 -8.96 15.38 8.32
CA ALA A 741 -9.12 16.25 9.48
C ALA A 741 -10.45 17.03 9.43
N TYR A 742 -10.81 17.58 8.26
CA TYR A 742 -12.10 18.25 8.06
C TYR A 742 -13.30 17.32 8.31
N ARG A 743 -13.23 16.07 7.84
CA ARG A 743 -14.30 15.09 8.06
C ARG A 743 -14.44 14.67 9.52
N ALA A 744 -13.32 14.41 10.20
CA ALA A 744 -13.33 14.10 11.63
C ALA A 744 -13.92 15.26 12.46
N LEU A 745 -13.59 16.51 12.11
CA LEU A 745 -14.16 17.70 12.72
C LEU A 745 -15.69 17.79 12.58
N ARG A 746 -16.23 17.46 11.39
CA ARG A 746 -17.69 17.45 11.19
C ARG A 746 -18.37 16.50 12.17
N ILE A 747 -17.83 15.28 12.32
CA ILE A 747 -18.32 14.31 13.29
C ILE A 747 -18.19 14.86 14.71
N ALA A 748 -17.07 15.52 15.03
CA ALA A 748 -16.82 16.04 16.36
C ALA A 748 -17.81 17.13 16.80
N LEU A 749 -18.06 18.10 15.93
CA LEU A 749 -19.04 19.16 16.21
C LEU A 749 -20.47 18.60 16.27
N ASP A 750 -20.83 17.70 15.35
CA ASP A 750 -22.15 17.06 15.37
C ASP A 750 -22.33 16.20 16.64
N TYR A 751 -21.29 15.50 17.11
CA TYR A 751 -21.31 14.70 18.34
C TYR A 751 -21.47 15.59 19.57
N ARG A 752 -20.68 16.67 19.66
CA ARG A 752 -20.74 17.65 20.75
C ARG A 752 -22.12 18.28 20.82
N GLN A 753 -22.71 18.70 19.70
CA GLN A 753 -24.06 19.26 19.69
C GLN A 753 -25.14 18.25 20.05
N GLN A 754 -25.01 17.00 19.62
CA GLN A 754 -26.02 15.97 19.86
C GLN A 754 -26.01 15.43 21.29
N TYR A 755 -24.83 15.30 21.90
CA TYR A 755 -24.65 14.61 23.19
C TYR A 755 -24.11 15.48 24.31
N HIS A 756 -23.69 16.72 24.03
CA HIS A 756 -23.11 17.65 25.00
C HIS A 756 -21.92 17.06 25.79
N LYS A 757 -21.07 16.33 25.09
CA LYS A 757 -19.90 15.63 25.64
C LYS A 757 -18.62 15.99 24.89
N ASP A 758 -17.51 15.87 25.61
CA ASP A 758 -16.18 16.11 25.09
C ASP A 758 -15.81 15.11 24.01
N ILE A 759 -15.01 15.58 23.05
CA ILE A 759 -14.45 14.77 21.97
C ILE A 759 -13.03 15.23 21.66
N VAL A 760 -12.16 14.27 21.36
CA VAL A 760 -10.74 14.54 21.15
C VAL A 760 -10.33 14.28 19.71
N LEU A 761 -9.68 15.27 19.10
CA LEU A 761 -9.04 15.22 17.79
C LEU A 761 -7.52 15.21 17.98
N ASP A 762 -6.90 14.05 17.87
CA ASP A 762 -5.46 13.87 17.93
C ASP A 762 -4.84 14.06 16.55
N VAL A 763 -4.34 15.26 16.24
CA VAL A 763 -3.78 15.58 14.93
C VAL A 763 -2.28 15.26 14.93
N VAL A 764 -1.95 14.09 14.38
CA VAL A 764 -0.59 13.54 14.35
C VAL A 764 0.20 14.18 13.21
N GLY A 765 1.10 15.08 13.57
CA GLY A 765 2.02 15.79 12.69
C GLY A 765 3.48 15.49 13.02
N PHE A 766 4.35 16.47 12.77
CA PHE A 766 5.73 16.47 13.21
C PHE A 766 6.19 17.90 13.49
N ARG A 767 7.36 18.07 14.12
CA ARG A 767 7.99 19.39 14.28
C ARG A 767 9.10 19.56 13.26
N ARG A 768 9.00 20.56 12.37
CA ARG A 768 10.00 20.84 11.33
C ARG A 768 11.35 21.28 11.90
N LEU A 769 11.31 22.12 12.94
CA LEU A 769 12.47 22.77 13.56
C LEU A 769 12.75 22.18 14.96
N GLY A 770 13.76 22.69 15.67
CA GLY A 770 13.96 22.40 17.09
C GLY A 770 12.76 22.81 17.96
N HIS A 771 12.84 22.60 19.29
CA HIS A 771 11.74 23.00 20.18
C HIS A 771 11.44 24.49 20.10
N ASN A 772 12.50 25.26 19.95
CA ASN A 772 12.46 26.63 19.47
C ASN A 772 13.39 26.73 18.25
N GLU A 773 13.36 27.87 17.58
CA GLU A 773 14.06 28.08 16.31
C GLU A 773 15.61 28.08 16.42
N THR A 774 16.15 28.13 17.65
CA THR A 774 17.60 28.11 17.92
C THR A 774 18.10 26.75 18.41
N ASP A 775 17.20 25.79 18.62
CA ASP A 775 17.50 24.46 19.15
C ASP A 775 17.84 23.47 18.02
N GLU A 776 18.81 22.58 18.26
CA GLU A 776 19.27 21.57 17.28
C GLU A 776 18.77 20.17 17.70
N PRO A 777 17.68 19.68 17.07
CA PRO A 777 17.01 18.48 17.53
C PRO A 777 17.67 17.17 17.08
N SER A 778 18.59 17.21 16.11
CA SER A 778 19.29 16.00 15.66
C SER A 778 20.25 15.43 16.70
N TYR A 779 20.62 16.20 17.73
CA TYR A 779 21.41 15.71 18.86
C TYR A 779 20.71 14.62 19.66
N THR A 780 19.37 14.66 19.75
CA THR A 780 18.58 13.68 20.50
C THR A 780 17.72 12.80 19.60
N GLN A 781 17.25 13.29 18.46
CA GLN A 781 16.33 12.58 17.57
C GLN A 781 16.79 12.50 16.09
N PRO A 782 17.98 11.95 15.80
CA PRO A 782 18.58 12.00 14.46
C PRO A 782 17.74 11.28 13.38
N LEU A 783 17.20 10.09 13.68
CA LEU A 783 16.43 9.29 12.72
C LEU A 783 15.06 9.90 12.40
N MET A 784 14.43 10.55 13.37
CA MET A 784 13.19 11.30 13.16
C MET A 784 13.47 12.50 12.25
N TYR A 785 14.50 13.29 12.57
CA TYR A 785 14.79 14.51 11.82
C TYR A 785 15.37 14.26 10.43
N GLN A 786 15.95 13.08 10.16
CA GLN A 786 16.24 12.64 8.79
C GLN A 786 14.96 12.55 7.96
N ARG A 787 13.93 11.85 8.46
CA ARG A 787 12.62 11.75 7.79
C ARG A 787 11.93 13.11 7.68
N VAL A 788 12.00 13.95 8.72
CA VAL A 788 11.47 15.32 8.68
C VAL A 788 12.14 16.11 7.56
N LYS A 789 13.46 16.04 7.38
CA LYS A 789 14.16 16.76 6.29
C LYS A 789 13.72 16.30 4.90
N GLU A 790 13.46 15.01 4.73
CA GLU A 790 12.96 14.43 3.46
C GLU A 790 11.48 14.78 3.19
N HIS A 791 10.71 15.14 4.22
CA HIS A 791 9.28 15.36 4.10
C HIS A 791 8.93 16.70 3.40
N PRO A 792 8.16 16.70 2.30
CA PRO A 792 7.90 17.91 1.49
C PRO A 792 7.01 18.98 2.16
N GLY A 793 6.30 18.62 3.24
CA GLY A 793 5.38 19.49 3.97
C GLY A 793 3.92 19.40 3.50
N VAL A 794 2.99 19.63 4.43
CA VAL A 794 1.54 19.41 4.25
C VAL A 794 1.00 20.21 3.05
N ARG A 795 1.27 21.52 3.00
CA ARG A 795 0.81 22.43 1.95
C ARG A 795 1.26 21.98 0.56
N ALA A 796 2.49 21.48 0.43
CA ALA A 796 3.01 20.96 -0.84
C ALA A 796 2.28 19.70 -1.30
N LYS A 797 2.04 18.76 -0.36
CA LYS A 797 1.32 17.51 -0.65
C LYS A 797 -0.12 17.80 -1.06
N TYR A 798 -0.81 18.69 -0.34
CA TYR A 798 -2.19 19.03 -0.65
C TYR A 798 -2.34 19.83 -1.95
N ALA A 799 -1.44 20.78 -2.23
CA ALA A 799 -1.44 21.50 -3.51
C ALA A 799 -1.28 20.54 -4.71
N LYS A 800 -0.32 19.60 -4.64
CA LYS A 800 -0.14 18.57 -5.68
C LYS A 800 -1.40 17.71 -5.84
N GLN A 801 -2.09 17.39 -4.75
CA GLN A 801 -3.34 16.66 -4.80
C GLN A 801 -4.42 17.43 -5.56
N LEU A 802 -4.64 18.71 -5.24
CA LEU A 802 -5.66 19.53 -5.90
C LEU A 802 -5.34 19.80 -7.38
N ILE A 803 -4.06 19.96 -7.72
CA ILE A 803 -3.61 20.08 -9.11
C ILE A 803 -3.97 18.83 -9.91
N ARG A 804 -3.70 17.65 -9.34
CA ARG A 804 -4.03 16.37 -9.98
C ARG A 804 -5.55 16.17 -10.12
N GLU A 805 -6.33 16.65 -9.16
CA GLU A 805 -7.80 16.60 -9.22
C GLU A 805 -8.39 17.64 -10.18
N GLY A 806 -7.57 18.55 -10.73
CA GLY A 806 -8.02 19.62 -11.62
C GLY A 806 -8.75 20.76 -10.91
N ALA A 807 -8.64 20.85 -9.58
CA ALA A 807 -9.32 21.88 -8.78
C ALA A 807 -8.59 23.24 -8.79
N ILE A 808 -7.28 23.23 -9.04
CA ILE A 808 -6.41 24.42 -9.18
C ILE A 808 -5.21 24.04 -10.07
N ASP A 809 -4.54 24.98 -10.72
CA ASP A 809 -3.30 24.75 -11.46
C ASP A 809 -2.08 25.31 -10.69
N GLU A 810 -0.87 25.05 -11.19
CA GLU A 810 0.37 25.55 -10.57
C GLU A 810 0.41 27.08 -10.50
N ALA A 811 -0.10 27.77 -11.53
CA ALA A 811 -0.19 29.22 -11.58
C ALA A 811 -1.11 29.77 -10.47
N GLY A 812 -2.28 29.16 -10.28
CA GLY A 812 -3.21 29.52 -9.21
C GLY A 812 -2.62 29.31 -7.83
N VAL A 813 -1.87 28.23 -7.60
CA VAL A 813 -1.19 28.02 -6.30
C VAL A 813 -0.16 29.13 -6.04
N ASN A 814 0.64 29.49 -7.04
CA ASN A 814 1.64 30.57 -6.90
C ASN A 814 0.98 31.92 -6.66
N GLN A 815 -0.14 32.20 -7.33
CA GLN A 815 -0.91 33.43 -7.11
C GLN A 815 -1.39 33.54 -5.66
N LEU A 816 -1.92 32.45 -5.08
CA LEU A 816 -2.34 32.44 -3.67
C LEU A 816 -1.15 32.67 -2.72
N ILE A 817 0.01 32.09 -3.02
CA ILE A 817 1.22 32.32 -2.22
C ILE A 817 1.63 33.79 -2.26
N GLU A 818 1.71 34.37 -3.46
CA GLU A 818 2.08 35.78 -3.64
C GLU A 818 1.11 36.73 -2.97
N GLU A 819 -0.20 36.51 -3.12
CA GLU A 819 -1.23 37.30 -2.46
C GLU A 819 -1.03 37.31 -0.94
N ARG A 820 -0.74 36.13 -0.37
CA ARG A 820 -0.53 36.01 1.07
C ARG A 820 0.74 36.72 1.54
N ILE A 821 1.84 36.59 0.80
CA ILE A 821 3.10 37.27 1.13
C ILE A 821 2.93 38.79 1.06
N ARG A 822 2.27 39.32 0.04
CA ARG A 822 1.99 40.77 -0.09
C ARG A 822 1.25 41.29 1.13
N ARG A 823 0.23 40.57 1.60
CA ARG A 823 -0.52 40.95 2.81
C ARG A 823 0.36 41.05 4.06
N TYR A 824 1.37 40.18 4.19
CA TYR A 824 2.31 40.23 5.30
C TYR A 824 3.31 41.37 5.16
N GLU A 825 3.82 41.65 3.96
CA GLU A 825 4.67 42.83 3.71
C GLU A 825 3.91 44.14 4.01
N ASP A 826 2.65 44.25 3.60
CA ASP A 826 1.82 45.43 3.88
C ASP A 826 1.60 45.63 5.39
N ALA A 827 1.34 44.54 6.13
CA ALA A 827 1.19 44.59 7.57
C ALA A 827 2.52 44.93 8.28
N LEU A 828 3.65 44.47 7.74
CA LEU A 828 4.98 44.81 8.25
C LEU A 828 5.31 46.29 8.03
N ALA A 829 4.97 46.83 6.86
CA ALA A 829 5.15 48.25 6.55
C ALA A 829 4.42 49.14 7.57
N ARG A 830 3.14 48.84 7.84
CA ARG A 830 2.36 49.56 8.86
C ARG A 830 2.93 49.41 10.27
N ALA A 831 3.36 48.19 10.65
CA ALA A 831 4.01 47.97 11.94
C ALA A 831 5.28 48.80 12.12
N LYS A 832 6.08 48.98 11.06
CA LYS A 832 7.28 49.84 11.08
C LYS A 832 6.94 51.33 11.18
N GLU A 833 5.87 51.78 10.53
CA GLU A 833 5.38 53.16 10.68
C GLU A 833 4.97 53.45 12.13
N ILE A 834 4.27 52.51 12.77
CA ILE A 834 3.90 52.59 14.20
C ILE A 834 5.15 52.60 15.08
N GLY A 835 6.08 51.68 14.87
CA GLY A 835 7.35 51.61 15.62
C GLY A 835 8.23 52.86 15.47
N ALA A 836 8.19 53.52 14.31
CA ALA A 836 8.94 54.75 14.07
C ALA A 836 8.32 55.99 14.76
N THR A 837 7.00 55.99 14.97
CA THR A 837 6.28 57.11 15.61
C THR A 837 6.21 57.00 17.13
N GLN A 838 6.29 55.79 17.69
CA GLN A 838 6.35 55.55 19.13
C GLN A 838 7.77 55.10 19.54
N LYS A 839 8.58 56.01 20.11
CA LYS A 839 9.74 55.60 20.92
C LYS A 839 9.23 54.93 22.19
N SER A 840 9.83 53.78 22.55
CA SER A 840 9.59 53.00 23.76
C SER A 840 9.07 53.85 24.92
N ALA A 841 7.84 53.62 25.35
CA ALA A 841 7.35 54.21 26.59
C ALA A 841 8.27 53.73 27.73
N GLU A 842 8.78 54.66 28.54
CA GLU A 842 9.44 54.33 29.79
C GLU A 842 8.50 53.44 30.61
N THR A 843 9.03 52.35 31.13
CA THR A 843 8.33 51.42 32.01
C THR A 843 7.76 52.18 33.21
N VAL A 844 6.51 52.62 33.13
CA VAL A 844 5.82 53.17 34.30
C VAL A 844 5.48 51.97 35.16
N ALA A 845 6.31 51.72 36.17
CA ALA A 845 6.06 50.74 37.21
C ALA A 845 4.73 51.10 37.89
N ARG A 846 3.64 50.47 37.45
CA ARG A 846 2.37 50.52 38.15
C ARG A 846 2.53 49.61 39.36
N ALA A 847 2.70 50.22 40.54
CA ALA A 847 2.65 49.49 41.79
C ALA A 847 1.26 48.85 41.92
N VAL A 848 1.19 47.54 41.63
CA VAL A 848 0.04 46.73 41.98
C VAL A 848 0.12 46.56 43.50
N ALA A 849 -0.88 47.05 44.22
CA ALA A 849 -0.98 46.74 45.65
C ALA A 849 -1.19 45.24 45.77
N ASP A 850 -0.31 44.56 46.52
CA ASP A 850 -0.50 43.15 46.86
C ASP A 850 -1.83 43.01 47.63
N LEU A 851 -2.83 42.42 46.97
CA LEU A 851 -4.04 41.97 47.62
C LEU A 851 -3.70 40.62 48.27
N ASP A 852 -3.67 40.58 49.59
CA ASP A 852 -3.32 39.41 50.41
C ASP A 852 -4.38 38.29 50.41
N GLY A 853 -5.45 38.44 49.61
CA GLY A 853 -6.54 37.48 49.50
C GLY A 853 -7.44 37.43 50.72
N SER A 854 -7.37 38.40 51.64
CA SER A 854 -8.20 38.44 52.86
C SER A 854 -9.59 39.05 52.67
N GLU A 855 -9.89 39.60 51.49
CA GLU A 855 -11.23 40.14 51.21
C GLU A 855 -12.24 39.00 51.04
N ILE A 856 -13.21 38.95 51.95
CA ILE A 856 -14.35 38.05 51.88
C ILE A 856 -15.23 38.47 50.70
N VAL A 857 -15.22 37.66 49.64
CA VAL A 857 -16.15 37.80 48.52
C VAL A 857 -17.47 37.18 48.95
N GLU A 858 -18.51 38.00 49.15
CA GLU A 858 -19.86 37.48 49.38
C GLU A 858 -20.35 36.72 48.14
N THR A 859 -20.48 35.39 48.26
CA THR A 859 -21.04 34.53 47.23
C THR A 859 -22.53 34.30 47.46
N ALA A 860 -23.30 34.04 46.39
CA ALA A 860 -24.74 33.76 46.48
C ALA A 860 -25.10 32.40 47.13
N ILE A 861 -24.13 31.73 47.75
CA ILE A 861 -24.27 30.45 48.44
C ILE A 861 -23.69 30.63 49.84
N ASP A 862 -24.47 30.24 50.85
CA ASP A 862 -24.08 30.29 52.26
C ASP A 862 -22.97 29.26 52.55
N ALA A 863 -22.10 29.55 53.51
CA ALA A 863 -20.90 28.75 53.80
C ALA A 863 -21.21 27.35 54.38
N ASP A 864 -22.46 27.11 54.76
CA ASP A 864 -22.92 25.89 55.43
C ASP A 864 -23.44 24.80 54.45
N ILE A 865 -23.17 24.89 53.14
CA ILE A 865 -23.61 23.92 52.10
C ILE A 865 -22.53 22.94 51.67
#